data_AF-A0A934VWZ7-F1
#
_entry.id   AF-A0A934VWZ7-F1
#
_cell.length_a   1.000
_cell.length_b   1.000
_cell.length_c   1.000
_cell.angle_alpha   90.00
_cell.angle_beta   90.00
_cell.angle_gamma   90.00
#
_symmetry.space_group_name_H-M   'P 1'
#
loop_
_entity.id
_entity.type
_entity.pdbx_description
1 polymer ?
#
loop_
_entity_poly.entity_id
_entity_poly.type
_entity_poly.pdbx_seq_one_letter_code
_entity_poly.pdbx_strand_id
1 'polypeptide(L)'
;MPDPSAPLESTVAIPESLRKQLEEFRRDLWRVKVLEAIIAGLIGLLASFLLVFVLDRFWTTPGWARLVILISGTSLFAIFAPFWLHRWVWRHRRETQLARLIARRYPGLGDRLLGVIELQGQTGNEDSLSPRLRAAAMEAVAAEAGRRKLRDALPPQRYRRWGWIAMVLVIATGAVLVIAPRAGWNAFQRWAMPLSDTDRYTFTVLDHPPKSLAVPFGESFEVILHLAESSERKPAVADARYGLQPMISAKLDHHAYRFSFPGQQEPGTVVFRVGDVKHLLRVEPVQRPSIMSTTVQVTPPAYLQIPTSESDLSSGTISVVEGSRLKFILKSNRALAAATYGPTVASGSQDSGKFQSESGSLSLKGDASTTPEFTIGKVPFEIPFEWTDQLGLSGAEGFKLRVDALQDVAPTAYLQGIDRQKVMLPEETVDFEVLTEDDFGVKACGLEWQGEFTKPAPGSPAKGEMLLAKGAPTNRRLSKTASFSPAAFGISPQKISLRAFVEDYYPERGRVYSEPVTIYVLTREEHAQLLKSQFDRTISGLEDLARKELGNYEENQRLDRQDGSKLQEEENHKRIETQEQAEAENTRRMKELTETMEKLFKDSTRNGEIDKETMKKMAEAMKLMQELSSKDMPDVQQKLQDAGDASNTEEKTKQDMQEAVEQQKKVVEKMQEAVEKGSDASKNLEAGTFVSRLKKAASEQDGIARSLIDRFSEVLGEAKPDLDPADSRSLDLAVQQQLSTASDVRWIREDLENYFARTEKPVFKEIADAMNETQIDMGLEEVRSRLVANYSFRATEGAKKWSDQLTAWAKKLDDEIKKDQGGGGGDGAGGSSEDEDFEFMLRVMKMVQQEQDLRARTRTLEQLKRSLEVEKEPTQP
;
A
#
# COMPACT_ATOMS: atom_id res chain seq x y z
N MET A 1 -0.39 0.55 -150.90
CA MET A 1 -1.35 -0.02 -151.88
C MET A 1 -2.01 -1.23 -151.23
N PRO A 2 -3.32 -1.44 -151.44
CA PRO A 2 -4.23 -2.00 -150.43
C PRO A 2 -4.49 -3.50 -150.60
N ASP A 3 -4.88 -4.18 -149.52
CA ASP A 3 -5.64 -5.44 -149.60
C ASP A 3 -6.65 -5.55 -148.42
N PRO A 4 -7.96 -5.68 -148.67
CA PRO A 4 -9.01 -5.83 -147.67
C PRO A 4 -9.43 -7.30 -147.52
N SER A 5 -9.51 -7.83 -146.29
CA SER A 5 -10.54 -8.83 -145.88
C SER A 5 -10.27 -9.35 -144.46
N ALA A 6 -11.19 -9.09 -143.54
CA ALA A 6 -11.38 -9.84 -142.30
C ALA A 6 -12.36 -10.99 -142.55
N PRO A 7 -12.27 -12.07 -141.74
CA PRO A 7 -13.46 -12.72 -141.23
C PRO A 7 -13.50 -12.72 -139.68
N LEU A 8 -14.70 -12.49 -139.14
CA LEU A 8 -15.06 -12.59 -137.73
C LEU A 8 -15.17 -14.07 -137.32
N GLU A 9 -14.37 -14.53 -136.36
CA GLU A 9 -14.63 -15.80 -135.66
C GLU A 9 -15.73 -15.59 -134.61
N SER A 10 -16.96 -16.01 -134.93
CA SER A 10 -18.10 -16.02 -134.03
C SER A 10 -18.04 -17.20 -133.05
N THR A 11 -17.66 -16.95 -131.80
CA THR A 11 -17.92 -17.91 -130.70
C THR A 11 -19.42 -17.89 -130.36
N VAL A 12 -20.09 -19.03 -130.50
CA VAL A 12 -21.52 -19.16 -130.21
C VAL A 12 -21.72 -19.12 -128.69
N ALA A 13 -22.33 -18.06 -128.18
CA ALA A 13 -22.68 -17.91 -126.77
C ALA A 13 -23.95 -18.71 -126.41
N ILE A 14 -24.01 -19.24 -125.18
CA ILE A 14 -25.21 -19.91 -124.65
C ILE A 14 -26.42 -18.96 -124.73
N PRO A 15 -27.63 -19.45 -125.10
CA PRO A 15 -28.85 -18.65 -125.07
C PRO A 15 -29.07 -17.97 -123.71
N GLU A 16 -29.37 -16.67 -123.69
CA GLU A 16 -29.55 -15.90 -122.44
C GLU A 16 -30.61 -16.51 -121.51
N SER A 17 -31.63 -17.17 -122.07
CA SER A 17 -32.69 -17.87 -121.33
C SER A 17 -32.13 -18.99 -120.45
N LEU A 18 -31.17 -19.77 -120.96
CA LEU A 18 -30.58 -20.88 -120.22
C LEU A 18 -29.61 -20.38 -119.14
N ARG A 19 -28.84 -19.32 -119.44
CA ARG A 19 -27.97 -18.67 -118.46
C ARG A 19 -28.77 -18.11 -117.28
N LYS A 20 -29.88 -17.41 -117.54
CA LYS A 20 -30.78 -16.89 -116.48
C LYS A 20 -31.33 -18.02 -115.61
N GLN A 21 -31.75 -19.14 -116.19
CA GLN A 21 -32.26 -20.29 -115.44
C GLN A 21 -31.19 -20.96 -114.54
N LEU A 22 -29.95 -21.09 -115.02
CA LEU A 22 -28.83 -21.60 -114.21
C LEU A 22 -28.41 -20.61 -113.11
N GLU A 23 -28.45 -19.30 -113.38
CA GLU A 23 -28.22 -18.26 -112.38
C GLU A 23 -29.30 -18.25 -111.28
N GLU A 24 -30.58 -18.42 -111.64
CA GLU A 24 -31.69 -18.53 -110.69
C GLU A 24 -31.55 -19.78 -109.80
N PHE A 25 -31.24 -20.93 -110.39
CA PHE A 25 -30.99 -22.17 -109.63
C PHE A 25 -29.80 -22.03 -108.66
N ARG A 26 -28.72 -21.36 -109.10
CA ARG A 26 -27.57 -21.02 -108.23
C ARG A 26 -27.99 -20.12 -107.07
N ARG A 27 -28.76 -19.07 -107.36
CA ARG A 27 -29.21 -18.10 -106.35
C ARG A 27 -30.07 -18.77 -105.28
N ASP A 28 -30.98 -19.65 -105.69
CA ASP A 28 -31.86 -20.37 -104.76
C ASP A 28 -31.10 -21.44 -103.95
N LEU A 29 -30.15 -22.15 -104.56
CA LEU A 29 -29.25 -23.06 -103.85
C LEU A 29 -28.47 -22.31 -102.76
N TRP A 30 -27.85 -21.17 -103.11
CA TRP A 30 -27.07 -20.37 -102.16
C TRP A 30 -27.94 -19.80 -101.05
N ARG A 31 -29.12 -19.26 -101.37
CA ARG A 31 -30.06 -18.71 -100.36
C ARG A 31 -30.48 -19.75 -99.33
N VAL A 32 -31.01 -20.89 -99.80
CA VAL A 32 -31.48 -21.96 -98.90
C VAL A 32 -30.33 -22.45 -98.04
N LYS A 33 -29.15 -22.60 -98.64
CA LYS A 33 -28.03 -23.12 -97.92
C LYS A 33 -27.48 -22.11 -96.91
N VAL A 34 -27.13 -20.89 -97.31
CA VAL A 34 -26.65 -19.86 -96.37
C VAL A 34 -27.59 -19.68 -95.17
N LEU A 35 -28.91 -19.76 -95.39
CA LEU A 35 -29.90 -19.73 -94.32
C LEU A 35 -29.77 -20.89 -93.32
N GLU A 36 -29.53 -22.13 -93.77
CA GLU A 36 -29.28 -23.28 -92.87
C GLU A 36 -28.03 -23.05 -91.99
N ALA A 37 -26.97 -22.46 -92.53
CA ALA A 37 -25.75 -22.17 -91.77
C ALA A 37 -25.94 -21.07 -90.72
N ILE A 38 -26.71 -20.02 -91.04
CA ILE A 38 -27.05 -18.95 -90.08
C ILE A 38 -27.90 -19.51 -88.94
N ILE A 39 -28.92 -20.31 -89.25
CA ILE A 39 -29.79 -20.93 -88.24
C ILE A 39 -28.97 -21.88 -87.33
N ALA A 40 -28.04 -22.64 -87.91
CA ALA A 40 -27.13 -23.50 -87.14
C ALA A 40 -26.25 -22.71 -86.15
N GLY A 41 -25.67 -21.59 -86.59
CA GLY A 41 -24.88 -20.71 -85.73
C GLY A 41 -25.69 -20.10 -84.58
N LEU A 42 -26.91 -19.65 -84.88
CA LEU A 42 -27.82 -19.09 -83.88
C LEU A 42 -28.18 -20.12 -82.80
N ILE A 43 -28.44 -21.38 -83.19
CA ILE A 43 -28.70 -22.49 -82.26
C ILE A 43 -27.50 -22.69 -81.31
N GLY A 44 -26.27 -22.69 -81.84
CA GLY A 44 -25.06 -22.88 -81.05
C GLY A 44 -24.87 -21.79 -79.98
N LEU A 45 -25.11 -20.53 -80.34
CA LEU A 45 -25.03 -19.41 -79.40
C LEU A 45 -26.10 -19.48 -78.31
N LEU A 46 -27.37 -19.66 -78.68
CA LEU A 46 -28.48 -19.72 -77.72
C LEU A 46 -28.35 -20.90 -76.75
N ALA A 47 -27.95 -22.08 -77.26
CA ALA A 47 -27.73 -23.24 -76.42
C ALA A 47 -26.58 -23.04 -75.43
N SER A 48 -25.48 -22.39 -75.87
CA SER A 48 -24.32 -22.11 -75.00
C SER A 48 -24.67 -21.13 -73.86
N PHE A 49 -25.47 -20.10 -74.13
CA PHE A 49 -25.96 -19.18 -73.11
C PHE A 49 -26.86 -19.89 -72.08
N LEU A 50 -27.86 -20.64 -72.55
CA LEU A 50 -28.78 -21.38 -71.68
C LEU A 50 -28.02 -22.40 -70.80
N LEU A 51 -26.96 -23.02 -71.34
CA LEU A 51 -26.11 -23.92 -70.58
C LEU A 51 -25.39 -23.20 -69.43
N VAL A 52 -24.84 -22.01 -69.65
CA VAL A 52 -24.23 -21.19 -68.58
C VAL A 52 -25.26 -20.80 -67.52
N PHE A 53 -26.45 -20.36 -67.95
CA PHE A 53 -27.53 -20.00 -67.02
C PHE A 53 -27.95 -21.18 -66.13
N VAL A 54 -28.08 -22.39 -66.70
CA VAL A 54 -28.43 -23.59 -65.93
C VAL A 54 -27.29 -24.01 -65.01
N LEU A 55 -26.05 -24.02 -65.49
CA LEU A 55 -24.88 -24.39 -64.67
C LEU A 55 -24.68 -23.45 -63.49
N ASP A 56 -24.89 -22.15 -63.69
CA ASP A 56 -24.81 -21.14 -62.64
C ASP A 56 -25.83 -21.35 -61.52
N ARG A 57 -26.94 -22.07 -61.76
CA ARG A 57 -27.88 -22.42 -60.69
C ARG A 57 -27.29 -23.41 -59.69
N PHE A 58 -26.42 -24.30 -60.13
CA PHE A 58 -25.89 -25.39 -59.31
C PHE A 58 -24.45 -25.11 -58.84
N TRP A 59 -23.60 -24.55 -59.69
CA TRP A 59 -22.19 -24.31 -59.41
C TRP A 59 -21.75 -22.91 -59.83
N THR A 60 -20.65 -22.41 -59.27
CA THR A 60 -19.98 -21.21 -59.78
C THR A 60 -19.18 -21.60 -61.01
N THR A 61 -19.75 -21.44 -62.21
CA THR A 61 -19.08 -21.84 -63.46
C THR A 61 -17.76 -21.06 -63.62
N PRO A 62 -16.59 -21.73 -63.54
CA PRO A 62 -15.31 -21.04 -63.59
C PRO A 62 -15.09 -20.40 -64.96
N GLY A 63 -14.29 -19.33 -65.01
CA GLY A 63 -14.15 -18.53 -66.24
C GLY A 63 -13.66 -19.32 -67.45
N TRP A 64 -12.75 -20.28 -67.23
CA TRP A 64 -12.28 -21.18 -68.29
C TRP A 64 -13.40 -22.09 -68.82
N ALA A 65 -14.31 -22.57 -67.97
CA ALA A 65 -15.41 -23.43 -68.41
C ALA A 65 -16.44 -22.62 -69.21
N ARG A 66 -16.73 -21.38 -68.77
CA ARG A 66 -17.53 -20.42 -69.54
C ARG A 66 -16.91 -20.14 -70.92
N LEU A 67 -15.58 -19.98 -70.98
CA LEU A 67 -14.84 -19.78 -72.22
C LEU A 67 -14.95 -21.00 -73.14
N VAL A 68 -14.78 -22.22 -72.62
CA VAL A 68 -14.94 -23.46 -73.41
C VAL A 68 -16.37 -23.59 -73.94
N ILE A 69 -17.39 -23.26 -73.14
CA ILE A 69 -18.79 -23.29 -73.57
C ILE A 69 -19.05 -22.26 -74.68
N LEU A 70 -18.53 -21.04 -74.54
CA LEU A 70 -18.64 -19.99 -75.57
C LEU A 70 -17.90 -20.36 -76.85
N ILE A 71 -16.65 -20.87 -76.75
CA ILE A 71 -15.86 -21.34 -77.89
C ILE A 71 -16.58 -22.51 -78.57
N SER A 72 -17.15 -23.46 -77.82
CA SER A 72 -17.87 -24.59 -78.41
C SER A 72 -19.13 -24.13 -79.17
N GLY A 73 -19.89 -23.20 -78.57
CA GLY A 73 -21.07 -22.61 -79.21
C GLY A 73 -20.74 -21.78 -80.46
N THR A 74 -19.61 -21.07 -80.46
CA THR A 74 -19.14 -20.25 -81.60
C THR A 74 -18.37 -21.05 -82.66
N SER A 75 -17.64 -22.11 -82.29
CA SER A 75 -16.89 -22.98 -83.21
C SER A 75 -17.82 -23.72 -84.18
N LEU A 76 -19.03 -24.06 -83.71
CA LEU A 76 -20.13 -24.55 -84.53
C LEU A 76 -20.53 -23.59 -85.66
N PHE A 77 -20.18 -22.30 -85.56
CA PHE A 77 -20.34 -21.33 -86.63
C PHE A 77 -19.02 -21.04 -87.36
N ALA A 78 -17.93 -20.79 -86.62
CA ALA A 78 -16.65 -20.36 -87.18
C ALA A 78 -15.93 -21.43 -88.03
N ILE A 79 -16.05 -22.71 -87.69
CA ILE A 79 -15.45 -23.82 -88.47
C ILE A 79 -16.45 -24.36 -89.49
N PHE A 80 -17.72 -24.46 -89.09
CA PHE A 80 -18.76 -25.00 -89.96
C PHE A 80 -19.08 -24.05 -91.12
N ALA A 81 -19.23 -22.74 -90.90
CA ALA A 81 -19.63 -21.81 -91.95
C ALA A 81 -18.63 -21.76 -93.14
N PRO A 82 -17.30 -21.66 -92.95
CA PRO A 82 -16.35 -21.68 -94.07
C PRO A 82 -16.34 -23.01 -94.82
N PHE A 83 -16.30 -24.14 -94.11
CA PHE A 83 -16.36 -25.47 -94.71
C PHE A 83 -17.63 -25.65 -95.55
N TRP A 84 -18.75 -25.16 -95.03
CA TRP A 84 -20.06 -25.36 -95.59
C TRP A 84 -20.35 -24.40 -96.75
N LEU A 85 -19.87 -23.16 -96.67
CA LEU A 85 -19.81 -22.22 -97.80
C LEU A 85 -18.88 -22.75 -98.90
N HIS A 86 -17.72 -23.33 -98.57
CA HIS A 86 -16.86 -23.95 -99.57
C HIS A 86 -17.57 -25.10 -100.29
N ARG A 87 -18.28 -25.96 -99.52
CA ARG A 87 -19.02 -27.12 -100.03
C ARG A 87 -20.15 -26.75 -101.00
N TRP A 88 -20.90 -25.68 -100.73
CA TRP A 88 -22.13 -25.36 -101.47
C TRP A 88 -22.04 -24.11 -102.35
N VAL A 89 -21.29 -23.09 -101.92
CA VAL A 89 -21.11 -21.84 -102.67
C VAL A 89 -19.92 -21.94 -103.61
N TRP A 90 -18.76 -22.42 -103.15
CA TRP A 90 -17.52 -22.42 -103.95
C TRP A 90 -17.46 -23.55 -104.98
N ARG A 91 -17.90 -24.76 -104.62
CA ARG A 91 -17.93 -25.94 -105.51
C ARG A 91 -19.02 -25.92 -106.58
N HIS A 92 -19.90 -24.92 -106.58
CA HIS A 92 -21.02 -24.80 -107.52
C HIS A 92 -21.07 -23.42 -108.19
N ARG A 93 -19.90 -22.85 -108.49
CA ARG A 93 -19.76 -21.55 -109.18
C ARG A 93 -19.84 -21.68 -110.70
N ARG A 94 -19.34 -22.78 -111.26
CA ARG A 94 -19.30 -22.99 -112.71
C ARG A 94 -20.59 -23.65 -113.21
N GLU A 95 -21.02 -23.31 -114.41
CA GLU A 95 -22.24 -23.84 -115.03
C GLU A 95 -22.18 -25.37 -115.18
N THR A 96 -21.01 -25.92 -115.50
CA THR A 96 -20.75 -27.38 -115.53
C THR A 96 -20.97 -28.08 -114.17
N GLN A 97 -20.72 -27.38 -113.06
CA GLN A 97 -20.93 -27.92 -111.71
C GLN A 97 -22.41 -27.89 -111.30
N LEU A 98 -23.18 -26.94 -111.83
CA LEU A 98 -24.63 -26.86 -111.63
C LEU A 98 -25.34 -27.91 -112.49
N ALA A 99 -24.90 -28.11 -113.74
CA ALA A 99 -25.40 -29.17 -114.61
C ALA A 99 -25.22 -30.56 -113.97
N ARG A 100 -24.03 -30.84 -113.39
CA ARG A 100 -23.79 -32.08 -112.61
C ARG A 100 -24.66 -32.22 -111.37
N LEU A 101 -25.03 -31.12 -110.72
CA LEU A 101 -25.93 -31.15 -109.56
C LEU A 101 -27.37 -31.45 -110.01
N ILE A 102 -27.80 -30.85 -111.12
CA ILE A 102 -29.12 -31.09 -111.74
C ILE A 102 -29.22 -32.53 -112.27
N ALA A 103 -28.14 -33.06 -112.85
CA ALA A 103 -28.05 -34.44 -113.36
C ALA A 103 -28.40 -35.51 -112.31
N ARG A 104 -28.12 -35.25 -111.03
CA ARG A 104 -28.47 -36.20 -109.94
C ARG A 104 -29.97 -36.41 -109.77
N ARG A 105 -30.79 -35.42 -110.10
CA ARG A 105 -32.26 -35.52 -110.02
C ARG A 105 -32.88 -35.73 -111.41
N TYR A 106 -32.30 -35.14 -112.45
CA TYR A 106 -32.73 -35.26 -113.84
C TYR A 106 -31.55 -35.68 -114.73
N PRO A 107 -31.22 -36.99 -114.81
CA PRO A 107 -30.05 -37.47 -115.55
C PRO A 107 -30.05 -37.04 -117.02
N GLY A 108 -31.15 -37.26 -117.72
CA GLY A 108 -31.26 -36.93 -119.15
C GLY A 108 -31.19 -35.43 -119.46
N LEU A 109 -31.68 -34.55 -118.57
CA LEU A 109 -31.54 -33.11 -118.74
C LEU A 109 -30.10 -32.65 -118.40
N GLY A 110 -29.52 -33.22 -117.35
CA GLY A 110 -28.17 -32.89 -116.89
C GLY A 110 -27.08 -33.24 -117.91
N ASP A 111 -27.17 -34.41 -118.55
CA ASP A 111 -26.22 -34.83 -119.59
C ASP A 111 -26.33 -33.94 -120.84
N ARG A 112 -27.55 -33.53 -121.22
CA ARG A 112 -27.77 -32.59 -122.34
C ARG A 112 -27.29 -31.18 -122.02
N LEU A 113 -27.52 -30.70 -120.81
CA LEU A 113 -26.99 -29.41 -120.33
C LEU A 113 -25.46 -29.42 -120.28
N LEU A 114 -24.86 -30.53 -119.84
CA LEU A 114 -23.41 -30.71 -119.84
C LEU A 114 -22.89 -30.72 -121.28
N GLY A 115 -23.52 -31.49 -122.18
CA GLY A 115 -23.16 -31.53 -123.59
C GLY A 115 -23.26 -30.16 -124.27
N VAL A 116 -24.31 -29.38 -123.99
CA VAL A 116 -24.45 -28.00 -124.52
C VAL A 116 -23.37 -27.05 -123.99
N ILE A 117 -23.03 -27.16 -122.71
CA ILE A 117 -21.97 -26.33 -122.11
C ILE A 117 -20.57 -26.77 -122.60
N GLU A 118 -20.36 -28.06 -122.88
CA GLU A 118 -19.12 -28.59 -123.47
C GLU A 118 -18.98 -28.21 -124.97
N LEU A 119 -20.10 -28.13 -125.71
CA LEU A 119 -20.14 -27.64 -127.10
C LEU A 119 -19.75 -26.16 -127.22
N GLN A 120 -19.92 -25.36 -126.18
CA GLN A 120 -19.46 -23.95 -126.14
C GLN A 120 -17.92 -23.83 -126.16
N GLY A 121 -17.21 -24.85 -125.69
CA GLY A 121 -15.75 -24.83 -125.53
C GLY A 121 -14.94 -25.40 -126.70
N GLN A 122 -15.58 -25.86 -127.79
CA GLN A 122 -14.90 -26.52 -128.92
C GLN A 122 -14.66 -25.57 -130.11
N THR A 123 -13.38 -25.26 -130.37
CA THR A 123 -12.86 -24.51 -131.53
C THR A 123 -12.17 -25.47 -132.51
N GLY A 124 -12.76 -25.77 -133.68
CA GLY A 124 -12.10 -26.58 -134.72
C GLY A 124 -12.98 -27.03 -135.90
N ASN A 125 -12.48 -26.74 -137.12
CA ASN A 125 -12.88 -27.03 -138.51
C ASN A 125 -14.33 -26.76 -138.99
N GLU A 126 -14.46 -25.81 -139.92
CA GLU A 126 -15.71 -25.33 -140.54
C GLU A 126 -16.44 -26.37 -141.42
N ASP A 127 -15.78 -27.45 -141.83
CA ASP A 127 -16.34 -28.40 -142.81
C ASP A 127 -17.26 -29.49 -142.23
N SER A 128 -17.46 -29.56 -140.91
CA SER A 128 -18.12 -30.72 -140.29
C SER A 128 -19.35 -30.45 -139.42
N LEU A 129 -19.97 -29.25 -139.42
CA LEU A 129 -21.38 -28.99 -138.98
C LEU A 129 -21.67 -27.46 -138.91
N SER A 130 -22.76 -26.99 -139.54
CA SER A 130 -23.05 -25.54 -139.65
C SER A 130 -23.29 -24.83 -138.29
N PRO A 131 -22.87 -23.55 -138.13
CA PRO A 131 -23.15 -22.75 -136.93
C PRO A 131 -24.63 -22.68 -136.53
N ARG A 132 -25.54 -22.75 -137.51
CA ARG A 132 -27.00 -22.75 -137.28
C ARG A 132 -27.48 -24.01 -136.55
N LEU A 133 -26.85 -25.16 -136.78
CA LEU A 133 -27.18 -26.42 -136.10
C LEU A 133 -26.76 -26.38 -134.62
N ARG A 134 -25.62 -25.78 -134.29
CA ARG A 134 -25.19 -25.57 -132.88
C ARG A 134 -26.16 -24.65 -132.14
N ALA A 135 -26.53 -23.52 -132.75
CA ALA A 135 -27.51 -22.59 -132.18
C ALA A 135 -28.88 -23.27 -131.97
N ALA A 136 -29.37 -24.03 -132.96
CA ALA A 136 -30.64 -24.74 -132.86
C ALA A 136 -30.63 -25.85 -131.80
N ALA A 137 -29.53 -26.59 -131.65
CA ALA A 137 -29.38 -27.60 -130.60
C ALA A 137 -29.36 -26.96 -129.20
N MET A 138 -28.67 -25.82 -129.04
CA MET A 138 -28.67 -25.05 -127.80
C MET A 138 -30.05 -24.50 -127.46
N GLU A 139 -30.77 -23.97 -128.45
CA GLU A 139 -32.12 -23.42 -128.27
C GLU A 139 -33.15 -24.51 -127.97
N ALA A 140 -33.02 -25.70 -128.57
CA ALA A 140 -33.85 -26.86 -128.25
C ALA A 140 -33.65 -27.33 -126.79
N VAL A 141 -32.40 -27.38 -126.31
CA VAL A 141 -32.10 -27.72 -124.90
C VAL A 141 -32.54 -26.59 -123.96
N ALA A 142 -32.41 -25.32 -124.36
CA ALA A 142 -32.91 -24.17 -123.58
C ALA A 142 -34.45 -24.19 -123.47
N ALA A 143 -35.15 -24.52 -124.56
CA ALA A 143 -36.60 -24.69 -124.57
C ALA A 143 -37.06 -25.89 -123.74
N GLU A 144 -36.31 -27.01 -123.78
CA GLU A 144 -36.59 -28.20 -122.96
C GLU A 144 -36.33 -27.94 -121.46
N ALA A 145 -35.25 -27.22 -121.14
CA ALA A 145 -34.96 -26.76 -119.78
C ALA A 145 -36.06 -25.80 -119.27
N GLY A 146 -36.53 -24.89 -120.11
CA GLY A 146 -37.62 -23.95 -119.77
C GLY A 146 -38.99 -24.59 -119.52
N ARG A 147 -39.24 -25.81 -120.02
CA ARG A 147 -40.46 -26.57 -119.72
C ARG A 147 -40.45 -27.23 -118.33
N ARG A 148 -39.33 -27.24 -117.61
CA ARG A 148 -39.19 -27.90 -116.30
C ARG A 148 -38.80 -26.90 -115.20
N LYS A 149 -39.33 -27.12 -113.98
CA LYS A 149 -38.95 -26.32 -112.81
C LYS A 149 -37.63 -26.83 -112.21
N LEU A 150 -36.51 -26.21 -112.57
CA LEU A 150 -35.18 -26.58 -112.07
C LEU A 150 -35.05 -26.53 -110.53
N ARG A 151 -35.92 -25.78 -109.83
CA ARG A 151 -35.98 -25.71 -108.36
C ARG A 151 -36.16 -27.07 -107.68
N ASP A 152 -36.84 -28.02 -108.32
CA ASP A 152 -37.10 -29.34 -107.75
C ASP A 152 -35.83 -30.23 -107.73
N ALA A 153 -34.76 -29.80 -108.43
CA ALA A 153 -33.44 -30.42 -108.38
C ALA A 153 -32.58 -29.95 -107.19
N LEU A 154 -33.08 -29.05 -106.33
CA LEU A 154 -32.35 -28.64 -105.13
C LEU A 154 -32.18 -29.80 -104.13
N PRO A 155 -31.06 -29.84 -103.37
CA PRO A 155 -30.88 -30.80 -102.28
C PRO A 155 -31.98 -30.67 -101.23
N PRO A 156 -32.25 -31.74 -100.43
CA PRO A 156 -33.25 -31.68 -99.38
C PRO A 156 -33.01 -30.50 -98.44
N GLN A 157 -34.09 -29.75 -98.20
CA GLN A 157 -34.09 -28.52 -97.44
C GLN A 157 -34.31 -28.85 -95.95
N ARG A 158 -33.29 -28.64 -95.12
CA ARG A 158 -33.34 -28.95 -93.68
C ARG A 158 -33.67 -27.71 -92.83
N TYR A 159 -33.66 -26.51 -93.42
CA TYR A 159 -33.89 -25.25 -92.69
C TYR A 159 -35.21 -25.22 -91.89
N ARG A 160 -36.27 -25.95 -92.29
CA ARG A 160 -37.52 -26.04 -91.51
C ARG A 160 -37.34 -26.76 -90.16
N ARG A 161 -36.57 -27.85 -90.13
CA ARG A 161 -36.29 -28.60 -88.88
C ARG A 161 -35.38 -27.78 -87.96
N TRP A 162 -34.35 -27.17 -88.54
CA TRP A 162 -33.41 -26.32 -87.80
C TRP A 162 -34.11 -25.04 -87.31
N GLY A 163 -35.01 -24.47 -88.10
CA GLY A 163 -35.84 -23.32 -87.73
C GLY A 163 -36.72 -23.59 -86.52
N TRP A 164 -37.34 -24.78 -86.44
CA TRP A 164 -38.10 -25.20 -85.25
C TRP A 164 -37.23 -25.25 -83.98
N ILE A 165 -36.01 -25.82 -84.07
CA ILE A 165 -35.08 -25.88 -82.94
C ILE A 165 -34.66 -24.47 -82.49
N ALA A 166 -34.31 -23.61 -83.45
CA ALA A 166 -33.96 -22.22 -83.15
C ALA A 166 -35.12 -21.47 -82.47
N MET A 167 -36.37 -21.69 -82.92
CA MET A 167 -37.55 -21.07 -82.33
C MET A 167 -37.74 -21.49 -80.86
N VAL A 168 -37.60 -22.79 -80.55
CA VAL A 168 -37.69 -23.29 -79.17
C VAL A 168 -36.61 -22.65 -78.27
N LEU A 169 -35.37 -22.55 -78.75
CA LEU A 169 -34.27 -21.93 -78.00
C LEU A 169 -34.47 -20.43 -77.77
N VAL A 170 -35.03 -19.71 -78.75
CA VAL A 170 -35.39 -18.28 -78.61
C VAL A 170 -36.48 -18.12 -77.54
N ILE A 171 -37.53 -18.96 -77.56
CA ILE A 171 -38.59 -18.93 -76.55
C ILE A 171 -38.02 -19.22 -75.15
N ALA A 172 -37.16 -20.23 -75.02
CA ALA A 172 -36.53 -20.58 -73.74
C ALA A 172 -35.63 -19.44 -73.21
N THR A 173 -34.85 -18.81 -74.09
CA THR A 173 -34.01 -17.65 -73.74
C THR A 173 -34.86 -16.45 -73.31
N GLY A 174 -35.95 -16.17 -74.03
CA GLY A 174 -36.91 -15.12 -73.66
C GLY A 174 -37.58 -15.39 -72.30
N ALA A 175 -38.00 -16.63 -72.05
CA ALA A 175 -38.60 -17.02 -70.78
C ALA A 175 -37.65 -16.81 -69.60
N VAL A 176 -36.36 -17.14 -69.75
CA VAL A 176 -35.33 -16.90 -68.71
C VAL A 176 -35.20 -15.41 -68.38
N LEU A 177 -35.15 -14.54 -69.40
CA LEU A 177 -35.01 -13.10 -69.22
C LEU A 177 -36.25 -12.42 -68.63
N VAL A 178 -37.44 -13.02 -68.82
CA VAL A 178 -38.70 -12.51 -68.25
C VAL A 178 -38.93 -13.02 -66.81
N ILE A 179 -38.73 -14.31 -66.57
CA ILE A 179 -39.01 -14.93 -65.26
C ILE A 179 -37.94 -14.55 -64.23
N ALA A 180 -36.67 -14.44 -64.65
CA ALA A 180 -35.56 -14.13 -63.76
C ALA A 180 -34.65 -13.07 -64.38
N PRO A 181 -35.10 -11.79 -64.49
CA PRO A 181 -34.40 -10.76 -65.26
C PRO A 181 -32.98 -10.48 -64.76
N ARG A 182 -32.80 -10.37 -63.43
CA ARG A 182 -31.49 -10.12 -62.82
C ARG A 182 -30.53 -11.30 -62.99
N ALA A 183 -31.01 -12.52 -62.75
CA ALA A 183 -30.22 -13.74 -62.92
C ALA A 183 -29.88 -14.02 -64.39
N GLY A 184 -30.84 -13.81 -65.30
CA GLY A 184 -30.66 -13.96 -66.74
C GLY A 184 -29.66 -12.95 -67.30
N TRP A 185 -29.72 -11.70 -66.84
CA TRP A 185 -28.74 -10.68 -67.22
C TRP A 185 -27.34 -10.95 -66.66
N ASN A 186 -27.22 -11.38 -65.39
CA ASN A 186 -25.94 -11.80 -64.82
C ASN A 186 -25.34 -12.99 -65.58
N ALA A 187 -26.14 -14.01 -65.91
CA ALA A 187 -25.68 -15.15 -66.71
C ALA A 187 -25.27 -14.71 -68.13
N PHE A 188 -25.96 -13.73 -68.73
CA PHE A 188 -25.61 -13.18 -70.04
C PHE A 188 -24.26 -12.45 -69.99
N GLN A 189 -24.05 -11.60 -68.99
CA GLN A 189 -22.77 -10.93 -68.76
C GLN A 189 -21.64 -11.95 -68.56
N ARG A 190 -21.87 -12.97 -67.71
CA ARG A 190 -20.91 -14.04 -67.43
C ARG A 190 -20.63 -14.90 -68.66
N TRP A 191 -21.60 -15.10 -69.55
CA TRP A 191 -21.43 -15.84 -70.81
C TRP A 191 -20.70 -15.01 -71.88
N ALA A 192 -21.05 -13.74 -72.05
CA ALA A 192 -20.44 -12.84 -73.03
C ALA A 192 -19.01 -12.43 -72.65
N MET A 193 -18.73 -12.33 -71.35
CA MET A 193 -17.42 -12.04 -70.78
C MET A 193 -16.97 -13.22 -69.89
N PRO A 194 -16.55 -14.35 -70.48
CA PRO A 194 -16.27 -15.57 -69.72
C PRO A 194 -15.13 -15.43 -68.71
N LEU A 195 -14.19 -14.51 -68.93
CA LEU A 195 -13.02 -14.31 -68.07
C LEU A 195 -13.17 -13.15 -67.07
N SER A 196 -14.34 -12.51 -66.97
CA SER A 196 -14.57 -11.45 -65.98
C SER A 196 -14.79 -12.00 -64.58
N ASP A 197 -14.34 -11.23 -63.58
CA ASP A 197 -14.54 -11.46 -62.12
C ASP A 197 -15.96 -11.09 -61.65
N THR A 198 -16.93 -11.17 -62.56
CA THR A 198 -18.34 -10.95 -62.24
C THR A 198 -18.85 -12.11 -61.38
N ASP A 199 -19.19 -11.79 -60.13
CA ASP A 199 -19.78 -12.74 -59.20
C ASP A 199 -21.11 -13.30 -59.72
N ARG A 200 -21.40 -14.54 -59.30
CA ARG A 200 -22.66 -15.20 -59.59
C ARG A 200 -23.79 -14.48 -58.86
N TYR A 201 -24.88 -14.22 -59.56
CA TYR A 201 -26.10 -13.76 -58.91
C TYR A 201 -26.67 -14.82 -57.97
N THR A 202 -26.78 -14.48 -56.68
CA THR A 202 -27.51 -15.27 -55.68
C THR A 202 -28.81 -14.57 -55.31
N PHE A 203 -29.86 -15.35 -55.07
CA PHE A 203 -31.17 -14.83 -54.65
C PHE A 203 -31.18 -14.50 -53.16
N THR A 204 -30.25 -15.08 -52.40
CA THR A 204 -29.99 -14.75 -51.01
C THR A 204 -28.74 -13.87 -50.89
N VAL A 205 -28.86 -12.75 -50.17
CA VAL A 205 -27.76 -11.78 -49.94
C VAL A 205 -27.59 -11.56 -48.44
N LEU A 206 -26.35 -11.70 -47.95
CA LEU A 206 -25.98 -11.38 -46.58
C LEU A 206 -25.55 -9.92 -46.47
N ASP A 207 -25.92 -9.27 -45.38
CA ASP A 207 -25.54 -7.89 -45.08
C ASP A 207 -24.15 -7.85 -44.43
N HIS A 208 -23.18 -7.29 -45.14
CA HIS A 208 -21.77 -7.10 -44.73
C HIS A 208 -21.19 -8.21 -43.82
N PRO A 209 -21.20 -9.50 -44.26
CA PRO A 209 -20.77 -10.59 -43.39
C PRO A 209 -19.25 -10.52 -43.13
N PRO A 210 -18.78 -10.72 -41.88
CA PRO A 210 -17.36 -10.64 -41.55
C PRO A 210 -16.56 -11.71 -42.29
N LYS A 211 -15.38 -11.35 -42.81
CA LYS A 211 -14.47 -12.30 -43.48
C LYS A 211 -13.48 -12.96 -42.53
N SER A 212 -13.15 -12.28 -41.42
CA SER A 212 -12.29 -12.78 -40.35
C SER A 212 -12.87 -12.39 -38.99
N LEU A 213 -12.74 -13.27 -38.00
CA LEU A 213 -13.17 -13.05 -36.62
C LEU A 213 -12.14 -13.63 -35.66
N ALA A 214 -11.60 -12.78 -34.78
CA ALA A 214 -10.82 -13.22 -33.63
C ALA A 214 -11.80 -13.71 -32.55
N VAL A 215 -11.53 -14.87 -31.96
CA VAL A 215 -12.37 -15.45 -30.90
C VAL A 215 -11.53 -15.82 -29.68
N PRO A 216 -12.10 -15.85 -28.47
CA PRO A 216 -11.34 -16.26 -27.29
C PRO A 216 -10.88 -17.72 -27.42
N PHE A 217 -9.61 -17.96 -27.07
CA PHE A 217 -8.99 -19.28 -27.15
C PHE A 217 -9.72 -20.31 -26.28
N GLY A 218 -10.25 -21.36 -26.90
CA GLY A 218 -10.89 -22.49 -26.21
C GLY A 218 -12.30 -22.23 -25.66
N GLU A 219 -12.88 -21.03 -25.87
CA GLU A 219 -14.22 -20.68 -25.40
C GLU A 219 -15.25 -20.69 -26.54
N SER A 220 -16.50 -21.04 -26.24
CA SER A 220 -17.58 -20.99 -27.22
C SER A 220 -17.82 -19.56 -27.71
N PHE A 221 -18.15 -19.40 -28.99
CA PHE A 221 -18.40 -18.10 -29.59
C PHE A 221 -19.63 -18.14 -30.49
N GLU A 222 -20.24 -16.97 -30.67
CA GLU A 222 -21.39 -16.81 -31.56
C GLU A 222 -21.03 -16.03 -32.82
N VAL A 223 -21.62 -16.43 -33.94
CA VAL A 223 -21.58 -15.67 -35.18
C VAL A 223 -23.01 -15.36 -35.60
N ILE A 224 -23.29 -14.07 -35.77
CA ILE A 224 -24.57 -13.58 -36.24
C ILE A 224 -24.40 -13.13 -37.70
N LEU A 225 -25.18 -13.72 -38.60
CA LEU A 225 -25.23 -13.31 -40.01
C LEU A 225 -26.57 -12.65 -40.30
N HIS A 226 -26.51 -11.38 -40.69
CA HIS A 226 -27.69 -10.60 -41.06
C HIS A 226 -28.04 -10.81 -42.54
N LEU A 227 -29.33 -10.93 -42.84
CA LEU A 227 -29.84 -11.02 -44.20
C LEU A 227 -30.13 -9.60 -44.73
N ALA A 228 -29.60 -9.26 -45.90
CA ALA A 228 -29.82 -7.94 -46.50
C ALA A 228 -31.30 -7.76 -46.90
N GLU A 229 -31.82 -6.53 -46.78
CA GLU A 229 -33.20 -6.22 -47.18
C GLU A 229 -33.47 -6.48 -48.67
N SER A 230 -32.43 -6.37 -49.51
CA SER A 230 -32.47 -6.64 -50.95
C SER A 230 -32.54 -8.13 -51.32
N SER A 231 -32.55 -9.04 -50.33
CA SER A 231 -32.59 -10.48 -50.54
C SER A 231 -33.96 -10.97 -51.02
N GLU A 232 -34.03 -11.45 -52.27
CA GLU A 232 -35.27 -11.95 -52.90
C GLU A 232 -35.76 -13.26 -52.30
N ARG A 233 -34.85 -14.11 -51.80
CA ARG A 233 -35.18 -15.32 -51.04
C ARG A 233 -34.78 -15.17 -49.58
N LYS A 234 -35.66 -15.61 -48.69
CA LYS A 234 -35.45 -15.63 -47.24
C LYS A 234 -35.52 -17.08 -46.71
N PRO A 235 -34.43 -17.86 -46.80
CA PRO A 235 -34.42 -19.25 -46.32
C PRO A 235 -34.77 -19.34 -44.84
N ALA A 236 -35.65 -20.26 -44.46
CA ALA A 236 -36.05 -20.42 -43.05
C ALA A 236 -34.91 -20.97 -42.17
N VAL A 237 -33.94 -21.65 -42.78
CA VAL A 237 -32.79 -22.27 -42.12
C VAL A 237 -31.51 -21.95 -42.88
N ALA A 238 -30.43 -21.74 -42.14
CA ALA A 238 -29.08 -21.62 -42.64
C ALA A 238 -28.17 -22.62 -41.91
N ASP A 239 -27.17 -23.13 -42.63
CA ASP A 239 -26.26 -24.14 -42.13
C ASP A 239 -24.84 -23.58 -42.02
N ALA A 240 -24.09 -24.02 -41.02
CA ALA A 240 -22.70 -23.66 -40.82
C ALA A 240 -21.85 -24.86 -40.44
N ARG A 241 -20.61 -24.89 -40.91
CA ARG A 241 -19.64 -25.94 -40.56
C ARG A 241 -18.26 -25.35 -40.30
N TYR A 242 -17.72 -25.60 -39.11
CA TYR A 242 -16.33 -25.27 -38.77
C TYR A 242 -15.41 -26.43 -39.17
N GLY A 243 -14.59 -26.27 -40.21
CA GLY A 243 -13.68 -27.32 -40.68
C GLY A 243 -14.38 -28.65 -40.98
N LEU A 244 -14.00 -29.71 -40.24
CA LEU A 244 -14.56 -31.08 -40.33
C LEU A 244 -15.60 -31.40 -39.23
N GLN A 245 -15.97 -30.42 -38.40
CA GLN A 245 -16.96 -30.62 -37.34
C GLN A 245 -18.37 -30.86 -37.89
N PRO A 246 -19.30 -31.40 -37.07
CA PRO A 246 -20.69 -31.54 -37.46
C PRO A 246 -21.30 -30.21 -37.92
N MET A 247 -22.25 -30.30 -38.86
CA MET A 247 -22.95 -29.12 -39.36
C MET A 247 -23.98 -28.65 -38.32
N ILE A 248 -24.03 -27.34 -38.09
CA ILE A 248 -24.95 -26.68 -37.16
C ILE A 248 -25.93 -25.85 -37.98
N SER A 249 -27.21 -25.91 -37.66
CA SER A 249 -28.27 -25.19 -38.35
C SER A 249 -28.89 -24.11 -37.46
N ALA A 250 -29.13 -22.93 -38.03
CA ALA A 250 -29.79 -21.81 -37.36
C ALA A 250 -31.08 -21.45 -38.11
N LYS A 251 -32.15 -21.14 -37.38
CA LYS A 251 -33.40 -20.64 -37.96
C LYS A 251 -33.30 -19.13 -38.17
N LEU A 252 -34.00 -18.62 -39.18
CA LEU A 252 -34.11 -17.18 -39.42
C LEU A 252 -34.97 -16.55 -38.33
N ASP A 253 -34.40 -15.61 -37.58
CA ASP A 253 -35.07 -14.85 -36.53
C ASP A 253 -34.81 -13.36 -36.72
N HIS A 254 -35.87 -12.54 -36.85
CA HIS A 254 -35.79 -11.08 -37.04
C HIS A 254 -34.71 -10.61 -38.06
N HIS A 255 -34.60 -11.29 -39.22
CA HIS A 255 -33.59 -11.05 -40.28
C HIS A 255 -32.13 -11.48 -39.97
N ALA A 256 -31.90 -12.29 -38.94
CA ALA A 256 -30.58 -12.82 -38.60
C ALA A 256 -30.55 -14.34 -38.40
N TYR A 257 -29.39 -14.94 -38.65
CA TYR A 257 -29.07 -16.31 -38.28
C TYR A 257 -28.01 -16.29 -37.18
N ARG A 258 -28.33 -16.88 -36.02
CA ARG A 258 -27.40 -16.99 -34.88
C ARG A 258 -26.83 -18.41 -34.82
N PHE A 259 -25.51 -18.52 -34.96
CA PHE A 259 -24.78 -19.78 -34.84
C PHE A 259 -23.93 -19.74 -33.58
N SER A 260 -24.01 -20.79 -32.76
CA SER A 260 -23.14 -20.98 -31.59
C SER A 260 -22.16 -22.12 -31.87
N PHE A 261 -20.88 -21.84 -31.73
CA PHE A 261 -19.80 -22.81 -31.95
C PHE A 261 -19.13 -23.16 -30.62
N PRO A 262 -18.73 -24.42 -30.40
CA PRO A 262 -17.90 -24.78 -29.25
C PRO A 262 -16.52 -24.11 -29.36
N GLY A 263 -15.78 -24.07 -28.24
CA GLY A 263 -14.49 -23.41 -28.20
C GLY A 263 -13.43 -24.04 -29.10
N GLN A 264 -12.59 -23.20 -29.69
CA GLN A 264 -11.58 -23.58 -30.67
C GLN A 264 -10.20 -23.15 -30.20
N GLN A 265 -9.19 -23.97 -30.45
CA GLN A 265 -7.80 -23.70 -30.09
C GLN A 265 -6.93 -23.44 -31.33
N GLU A 266 -7.34 -23.95 -32.49
CA GLU A 266 -6.61 -23.81 -33.76
C GLU A 266 -7.38 -22.92 -34.75
N PRO A 267 -6.66 -22.11 -35.56
CA PRO A 267 -7.27 -21.34 -36.64
C PRO A 267 -8.05 -22.24 -37.61
N GLY A 268 -9.23 -21.80 -38.02
CA GLY A 268 -10.11 -22.56 -38.89
C GLY A 268 -10.98 -21.70 -39.79
N THR A 269 -11.74 -22.33 -40.67
CA THR A 269 -12.71 -21.64 -41.53
C THR A 269 -14.10 -22.20 -41.29
N VAL A 270 -15.04 -21.31 -40.99
CA VAL A 270 -16.46 -21.61 -40.94
C VAL A 270 -17.04 -21.39 -42.33
N VAL A 271 -17.68 -22.43 -42.84
CA VAL A 271 -18.41 -22.40 -44.10
C VAL A 271 -19.89 -22.26 -43.80
N PHE A 272 -20.46 -21.09 -44.08
CA PHE A 272 -21.90 -20.83 -43.99
C PHE A 272 -22.57 -21.10 -45.34
N ARG A 273 -23.74 -21.72 -45.31
CA ARG A 273 -24.62 -21.99 -46.44
C ARG A 273 -26.01 -21.48 -46.12
N VAL A 274 -26.43 -20.42 -46.80
CA VAL A 274 -27.74 -19.79 -46.59
C VAL A 274 -28.47 -19.79 -47.93
N GLY A 275 -29.36 -20.75 -48.17
CA GLY A 275 -29.98 -20.91 -49.49
C GLY A 275 -28.95 -21.17 -50.60
N ASP A 276 -28.74 -20.19 -51.49
CA ASP A 276 -27.79 -20.29 -52.60
C ASP A 276 -26.49 -19.49 -52.41
N VAL A 277 -26.30 -18.83 -51.26
CA VAL A 277 -25.05 -18.14 -50.92
C VAL A 277 -24.16 -19.02 -50.03
N LYS A 278 -22.85 -18.99 -50.31
CA LYS A 278 -21.81 -19.62 -49.51
C LYS A 278 -20.88 -18.55 -48.99
N HIS A 279 -20.77 -18.39 -47.68
CA HIS A 279 -19.88 -17.43 -47.03
C HIS A 279 -18.78 -18.17 -46.26
N LEU A 280 -17.55 -17.64 -46.31
CA LEU A 280 -16.39 -18.19 -45.63
C LEU A 280 -15.92 -17.18 -44.59
N LEU A 281 -15.87 -17.61 -43.33
CA LEU A 281 -15.34 -16.83 -42.22
C LEU A 281 -14.09 -17.50 -41.66
N ARG A 282 -12.96 -16.81 -41.69
CA ARG A 282 -11.74 -17.26 -41.02
C ARG A 282 -11.83 -16.93 -39.53
N VAL A 283 -11.74 -17.95 -38.69
CA VAL A 283 -11.77 -17.81 -37.24
C VAL A 283 -10.36 -18.03 -36.70
N GLU A 284 -9.88 -17.08 -35.90
CA GLU A 284 -8.57 -17.14 -35.27
C GLU A 284 -8.73 -17.13 -33.75
N PRO A 285 -8.50 -18.26 -33.06
CA PRO A 285 -8.48 -18.30 -31.61
C PRO A 285 -7.28 -17.53 -31.06
N VAL A 286 -7.54 -16.56 -30.19
CA VAL A 286 -6.53 -15.71 -29.57
C VAL A 286 -6.78 -15.64 -28.06
N GLN A 287 -5.70 -15.54 -27.28
CA GLN A 287 -5.84 -15.32 -25.85
C GLN A 287 -6.54 -13.97 -25.59
N ARG A 288 -7.35 -13.93 -24.52
CA ARG A 288 -7.94 -12.69 -24.03
C ARG A 288 -6.85 -11.69 -23.63
N PRO A 289 -7.09 -10.39 -23.78
CA PRO A 289 -6.15 -9.38 -23.32
C PRO A 289 -6.05 -9.45 -21.79
N SER A 290 -4.84 -9.46 -21.25
CA SER A 290 -4.58 -9.52 -19.80
C SER A 290 -3.70 -8.36 -19.35
N ILE A 291 -3.86 -7.96 -18.08
CA ILE A 291 -2.95 -7.03 -17.41
C ILE A 291 -1.74 -7.82 -16.93
N MET A 292 -0.54 -7.39 -17.34
CA MET A 292 0.73 -7.98 -16.96
C MET A 292 1.28 -7.41 -15.66
N SER A 293 1.11 -6.10 -15.44
CA SER A 293 1.59 -5.41 -14.24
C SER A 293 0.71 -4.22 -13.91
N THR A 294 0.63 -3.89 -12.62
CA THR A 294 -0.13 -2.77 -12.10
C THR A 294 0.79 -1.94 -11.23
N THR A 295 1.13 -0.74 -11.67
CA THR A 295 1.90 0.20 -10.86
C THR A 295 0.96 1.25 -10.29
N VAL A 296 1.15 1.61 -9.02
CA VAL A 296 0.40 2.68 -8.36
C VAL A 296 1.35 3.80 -7.97
N GLN A 297 0.99 5.00 -8.38
CA GLN A 297 1.65 6.24 -7.97
C GLN A 297 0.87 6.81 -6.79
N VAL A 298 1.53 6.90 -5.63
CA VAL A 298 0.96 7.36 -4.37
C VAL A 298 1.51 8.75 -4.06
N THR A 299 0.63 9.74 -3.97
CA THR A 299 0.97 11.08 -3.50
C THR A 299 0.31 11.28 -2.14
N PRO A 300 1.06 11.18 -1.03
CA PRO A 300 0.53 11.42 0.32
C PRO A 300 0.00 12.86 0.50
N PRO A 301 -0.81 13.13 1.54
CA PRO A 301 -1.21 14.48 1.90
C PRO A 301 0.00 15.41 2.06
N ALA A 302 -0.15 16.67 1.62
CA ALA A 302 0.94 17.64 1.66
C ALA A 302 1.49 17.89 3.07
N TYR A 303 0.65 17.74 4.11
CA TYR A 303 1.06 17.94 5.49
C TYR A 303 2.14 16.95 5.94
N LEU A 304 2.13 15.70 5.43
CA LEU A 304 3.12 14.68 5.77
C LEU A 304 4.51 14.98 5.19
N GLN A 305 4.63 15.85 4.19
CA GLN A 305 5.92 16.17 3.54
C GLN A 305 6.66 14.95 2.97
N ILE A 306 5.96 13.85 2.70
CA ILE A 306 6.52 12.64 2.09
C ILE A 306 6.44 12.78 0.56
N PRO A 307 7.52 12.53 -0.20
CA PRO A 307 7.51 12.65 -1.65
C PRO A 307 6.63 11.58 -2.30
N THR A 308 6.10 11.88 -3.48
CA THR A 308 5.37 10.92 -4.31
C THR A 308 6.25 9.70 -4.58
N SER A 309 5.68 8.51 -4.40
CA SER A 309 6.37 7.24 -4.64
C SER A 309 5.57 6.37 -5.61
N GLU A 310 6.29 5.53 -6.34
CA GLU A 310 5.69 4.51 -7.20
C GLU A 310 5.94 3.14 -6.57
N SER A 311 4.92 2.28 -6.59
CA SER A 311 4.99 0.92 -6.06
C SER A 311 4.31 -0.04 -7.03
N ASP A 312 4.89 -1.23 -7.19
CA ASP A 312 4.28 -2.32 -7.95
C ASP A 312 3.22 -3.02 -7.08
N LEU A 313 2.05 -3.26 -7.66
CA LEU A 313 0.87 -3.75 -6.96
C LEU A 313 0.54 -5.19 -7.38
N SER A 314 1.49 -6.10 -7.14
CA SER A 314 1.34 -7.52 -7.47
C SER A 314 0.30 -8.25 -6.60
N SER A 315 0.04 -7.75 -5.39
CA SER A 315 -0.92 -8.31 -4.43
C SER A 315 -2.39 -7.95 -4.72
N GLY A 316 -2.62 -6.94 -5.56
CA GLY A 316 -3.96 -6.39 -5.81
C GLY A 316 -4.54 -5.52 -4.68
N THR A 317 -3.79 -5.31 -3.59
CA THR A 317 -4.23 -4.49 -2.43
C THR A 317 -3.17 -3.49 -2.03
N ILE A 318 -3.56 -2.23 -1.83
CA ILE A 318 -2.71 -1.16 -1.30
C ILE A 318 -3.33 -0.53 -0.05
N SER A 319 -2.50 -0.22 0.95
CA SER A 319 -2.91 0.54 2.14
C SER A 319 -2.29 1.92 2.11
N VAL A 320 -3.11 2.96 2.22
CA VAL A 320 -2.71 4.35 1.99
C VAL A 320 -3.43 5.27 2.97
N VAL A 321 -2.74 6.30 3.45
CA VAL A 321 -3.31 7.28 4.38
C VAL A 321 -4.45 8.10 3.76
N GLU A 322 -5.47 8.40 4.55
CA GLU A 322 -6.57 9.31 4.21
C GLU A 322 -6.03 10.64 3.64
N GLY A 323 -6.68 11.15 2.60
CA GLY A 323 -6.30 12.39 1.90
C GLY A 323 -5.21 12.21 0.84
N SER A 324 -4.63 11.01 0.70
CA SER A 324 -3.69 10.72 -0.39
C SER A 324 -4.39 10.73 -1.75
N ARG A 325 -3.61 10.98 -2.81
CA ARG A 325 -4.05 10.84 -4.21
C ARG A 325 -3.37 9.65 -4.87
N LEU A 326 -4.17 8.76 -5.46
CA LEU A 326 -3.71 7.55 -6.13
C LEU A 326 -3.94 7.59 -7.62
N LYS A 327 -2.97 7.09 -8.38
CA LYS A 327 -3.08 6.91 -9.82
C LYS A 327 -2.56 5.53 -10.21
N PHE A 328 -3.42 4.73 -10.84
CA PHE A 328 -3.08 3.38 -11.27
C PHE A 328 -2.66 3.39 -12.74
N ILE A 329 -1.57 2.68 -13.02
CA ILE A 329 -1.01 2.48 -14.35
C ILE A 329 -1.01 0.97 -14.60
N LEU A 330 -1.89 0.52 -15.50
CA LEU A 330 -2.04 -0.88 -15.88
C LEU A 330 -1.33 -1.11 -17.20
N LYS A 331 -0.44 -2.11 -17.25
CA LYS A 331 0.23 -2.52 -18.49
C LYS A 331 -0.39 -3.81 -19.02
N SER A 332 -0.94 -3.77 -20.22
CA SER A 332 -1.60 -4.90 -20.87
C SER A 332 -0.65 -5.65 -21.80
N ASN A 333 -0.91 -6.94 -22.04
CA ASN A 333 -0.17 -7.73 -23.03
C ASN A 333 -0.47 -7.33 -24.49
N ARG A 334 -1.50 -6.51 -24.72
CA ARG A 334 -1.93 -5.99 -26.03
C ARG A 334 -2.54 -4.60 -25.87
N ALA A 335 -2.45 -3.78 -26.91
CA ALA A 335 -3.10 -2.47 -26.97
C ALA A 335 -4.63 -2.59 -26.83
N LEU A 336 -5.19 -1.78 -25.93
CA LEU A 336 -6.61 -1.75 -25.63
C LEU A 336 -7.34 -0.77 -26.56
N ALA A 337 -8.59 -1.07 -26.90
CA ALA A 337 -9.49 -0.15 -27.61
C ALA A 337 -10.34 0.67 -26.64
N ALA A 338 -10.78 0.05 -25.54
CA ALA A 338 -11.51 0.69 -24.46
C ALA A 338 -11.13 0.05 -23.12
N ALA A 339 -11.07 0.86 -22.06
CA ALA A 339 -10.96 0.36 -20.70
C ALA A 339 -11.72 1.29 -19.74
N THR A 340 -12.40 0.70 -18.79
CA THR A 340 -13.23 1.37 -17.79
C THR A 340 -12.92 0.86 -16.39
N TYR A 341 -13.21 1.69 -15.40
CA TYR A 341 -13.16 1.32 -14.00
C TYR A 341 -14.48 1.65 -13.31
N GLY A 342 -14.79 0.92 -12.27
CA GLY A 342 -15.95 1.15 -11.40
C GLY A 342 -17.26 0.51 -11.90
N PRO A 343 -18.36 0.73 -11.17
CA PRO A 343 -18.46 1.57 -9.97
C PRO A 343 -17.61 1.03 -8.81
N THR A 344 -16.89 1.91 -8.13
CA THR A 344 -16.16 1.53 -6.92
C THR A 344 -17.14 1.09 -5.83
N VAL A 345 -16.76 0.07 -5.08
CA VAL A 345 -17.62 -0.56 -4.06
C VAL A 345 -16.92 -0.49 -2.71
N ALA A 346 -17.59 0.06 -1.70
CA ALA A 346 -17.07 0.07 -0.33
C ALA A 346 -16.78 -1.36 0.16
N SER A 347 -15.60 -1.57 0.73
CA SER A 347 -15.14 -2.83 1.29
C SER A 347 -15.29 -2.79 2.81
N GLY A 348 -16.48 -3.13 3.33
CA GLY A 348 -16.76 -3.16 4.76
C GLY A 348 -18.21 -2.81 5.12
N SER A 349 -18.68 -3.31 6.26
CA SER A 349 -20.12 -3.31 6.63
C SER A 349 -20.60 -2.03 7.35
N GLN A 350 -19.72 -1.27 8.01
CA GLN A 350 -20.15 -0.26 8.98
C GLN A 350 -20.32 1.19 8.47
N ASP A 351 -19.74 1.57 7.31
CA ASP A 351 -19.79 2.97 6.81
C ASP A 351 -20.12 3.11 5.29
N SER A 352 -20.70 2.06 4.69
CA SER A 352 -21.00 2.01 3.25
C SER A 352 -21.99 3.08 2.76
N GLY A 353 -22.81 3.66 3.64
CA GLY A 353 -23.83 4.65 3.30
C GLY A 353 -23.32 6.05 2.92
N LYS A 354 -22.04 6.37 3.16
CA LYS A 354 -21.43 7.67 2.83
C LYS A 354 -20.38 7.61 1.71
N PHE A 355 -20.13 6.43 1.16
CA PHE A 355 -19.14 6.24 0.09
C PHE A 355 -19.71 6.69 -1.26
N GLN A 356 -19.05 7.64 -1.93
CA GLN A 356 -19.42 8.06 -3.28
C GLN A 356 -18.75 7.13 -4.29
N SER A 357 -19.54 6.31 -4.97
CA SER A 357 -19.03 5.44 -6.03
C SER A 357 -18.54 6.27 -7.22
N GLU A 358 -17.32 5.99 -7.64
CA GLU A 358 -16.70 6.57 -8.83
C GLU A 358 -16.66 5.54 -9.95
N SER A 359 -16.85 5.98 -11.18
CA SER A 359 -16.66 5.16 -12.39
C SER A 359 -16.21 6.05 -13.53
N GLY A 360 -15.49 5.49 -14.49
CA GLY A 360 -14.96 6.26 -15.60
C GLY A 360 -14.21 5.41 -16.63
N SER A 361 -13.58 6.11 -17.57
CA SER A 361 -12.72 5.50 -18.60
C SER A 361 -11.25 5.74 -18.28
N LEU A 362 -10.39 4.81 -18.69
CA LEU A 362 -8.95 4.95 -18.56
C LEU A 362 -8.37 5.69 -19.78
N SER A 363 -7.31 6.47 -19.55
CA SER A 363 -6.51 7.05 -20.63
C SER A 363 -5.62 5.97 -21.22
N LEU A 364 -5.77 5.70 -22.52
CA LEU A 364 -5.04 4.64 -23.23
C LEU A 364 -3.85 5.22 -24.01
N LYS A 365 -2.65 4.68 -23.79
CA LYS A 365 -1.44 5.03 -24.53
C LYS A 365 -0.61 3.79 -24.82
N GLY A 366 -0.83 3.21 -26.01
CA GLY A 366 -0.14 1.98 -26.43
C GLY A 366 -0.62 0.77 -25.62
N ASP A 367 0.30 0.11 -24.93
CA ASP A 367 0.06 -1.01 -24.02
C ASP A 367 -0.19 -0.57 -22.56
N ALA A 368 -0.05 0.72 -22.25
CA ALA A 368 -0.33 1.28 -20.94
C ALA A 368 -1.71 1.96 -20.90
N SER A 369 -2.41 1.75 -19.79
CA SER A 369 -3.66 2.43 -19.47
C SER A 369 -3.59 3.04 -18.07
N THR A 370 -4.17 4.22 -17.90
CA THR A 370 -3.99 5.01 -16.68
C THR A 370 -5.31 5.58 -16.18
N THR A 371 -5.55 5.48 -14.87
CA THR A 371 -6.73 6.06 -14.22
C THR A 371 -6.56 7.56 -13.98
N PRO A 372 -7.67 8.30 -13.75
CA PRO A 372 -7.58 9.59 -13.06
C PRO A 372 -7.06 9.43 -11.62
N GLU A 373 -6.78 10.56 -10.97
CA GLU A 373 -6.38 10.57 -9.57
C GLU A 373 -7.60 10.32 -8.65
N PHE A 374 -7.50 9.30 -7.79
CA PHE A 374 -8.47 9.00 -6.75
C PHE A 374 -8.05 9.68 -5.44
N THR A 375 -8.96 10.40 -4.79
CA THR A 375 -8.72 10.94 -3.44
C THR A 375 -9.19 9.94 -2.40
N ILE A 376 -8.30 9.54 -1.49
CA ILE A 376 -8.61 8.53 -0.48
C ILE A 376 -9.40 9.15 0.67
N GLY A 377 -10.61 8.64 0.90
CA GLY A 377 -11.42 8.95 2.08
C GLY A 377 -11.21 7.95 3.22
N LYS A 378 -12.12 7.93 4.19
CA LYS A 378 -12.05 7.05 5.38
C LYS A 378 -12.43 5.59 5.13
N VAL A 379 -13.16 5.32 4.04
CA VAL A 379 -13.78 4.02 3.79
C VAL A 379 -12.93 3.24 2.79
N PRO A 380 -12.46 2.02 3.13
CA PRO A 380 -11.82 1.13 2.17
C PRO A 380 -12.75 0.79 1.00
N PHE A 381 -12.22 0.58 -0.19
CA PHE A 381 -13.03 0.27 -1.37
C PHE A 381 -12.31 -0.62 -2.39
N GLU A 382 -13.10 -1.29 -3.22
CA GLU A 382 -12.65 -2.07 -4.37
C GLU A 382 -12.95 -1.32 -5.68
N ILE A 383 -12.03 -1.41 -6.63
CA ILE A 383 -12.14 -0.85 -7.98
C ILE A 383 -12.17 -2.00 -8.98
N PRO A 384 -13.34 -2.37 -9.53
CA PRO A 384 -13.41 -3.30 -10.64
C PRO A 384 -12.91 -2.62 -11.92
N PHE A 385 -12.21 -3.37 -12.77
CA PHE A 385 -11.77 -2.91 -14.09
C PHE A 385 -12.29 -3.82 -15.19
N GLU A 386 -12.68 -3.21 -16.30
CA GLU A 386 -13.10 -3.89 -17.51
C GLU A 386 -12.37 -3.29 -18.72
N TRP A 387 -12.00 -4.13 -19.69
CA TRP A 387 -11.34 -3.67 -20.90
C TRP A 387 -11.67 -4.54 -22.10
N THR A 388 -11.54 -3.93 -23.28
CA THR A 388 -11.68 -4.55 -24.59
C THR A 388 -10.52 -4.14 -25.46
N ASP A 389 -9.93 -5.08 -26.17
CA ASP A 389 -8.84 -4.80 -27.11
C ASP A 389 -9.31 -4.39 -28.52
N GLN A 390 -8.34 -4.13 -29.40
CA GLN A 390 -8.59 -3.78 -30.80
C GLN A 390 -9.18 -4.92 -31.65
N LEU A 391 -9.18 -6.16 -31.15
CA LEU A 391 -9.82 -7.31 -31.80
C LEU A 391 -11.27 -7.52 -31.30
N GLY A 392 -11.76 -6.70 -30.37
CA GLY A 392 -13.08 -6.81 -29.78
C GLY A 392 -13.20 -7.88 -28.69
N LEU A 393 -12.09 -8.41 -28.17
CA LEU A 393 -12.12 -9.38 -27.07
C LEU A 393 -12.07 -8.66 -25.73
N SER A 394 -13.01 -8.99 -24.85
CA SER A 394 -13.01 -8.51 -23.46
C SER A 394 -11.93 -9.21 -22.64
N GLY A 395 -11.36 -8.49 -21.68
CA GLY A 395 -10.47 -9.05 -20.66
C GLY A 395 -11.12 -10.17 -19.83
N ALA A 396 -10.29 -10.85 -19.04
CA ALA A 396 -10.79 -11.82 -18.07
C ALA A 396 -11.64 -11.10 -17.01
N GLU A 397 -12.80 -11.69 -16.66
CA GLU A 397 -13.71 -11.13 -15.66
C GLU A 397 -13.07 -11.13 -14.26
N GLY A 398 -13.43 -10.14 -13.43
CA GLY A 398 -13.10 -10.13 -12.00
C GLY A 398 -11.77 -9.49 -11.61
N PHE A 399 -11.06 -8.81 -12.52
CA PHE A 399 -9.90 -8.01 -12.12
C PHE A 399 -10.34 -6.81 -11.29
N LYS A 400 -9.94 -6.81 -10.02
CA LYS A 400 -10.27 -5.77 -9.06
C LYS A 400 -9.04 -5.41 -8.23
N LEU A 401 -8.93 -4.12 -7.90
CA LEU A 401 -7.92 -3.61 -6.98
C LEU A 401 -8.60 -3.15 -5.70
N ARG A 402 -8.00 -3.44 -4.55
CA ARG A 402 -8.48 -3.01 -3.24
C ARG A 402 -7.61 -1.89 -2.69
N VAL A 403 -8.26 -0.85 -2.19
CA VAL A 403 -7.62 0.28 -1.52
C VAL A 403 -8.10 0.30 -0.07
N ASP A 404 -7.17 0.06 0.85
CA ASP A 404 -7.41 0.21 2.28
C ASP A 404 -7.00 1.62 2.73
N ALA A 405 -7.95 2.35 3.33
CA ALA A 405 -7.70 3.66 3.89
C ALA A 405 -7.15 3.53 5.31
N LEU A 406 -5.94 4.04 5.54
CA LEU A 406 -5.33 4.16 6.86
C LEU A 406 -5.65 5.54 7.43
N GLN A 407 -6.06 5.57 8.70
CA GLN A 407 -6.19 6.83 9.44
C GLN A 407 -4.86 7.16 10.10
N ASP A 408 -4.52 8.44 10.11
CA ASP A 408 -3.36 8.99 10.80
C ASP A 408 -3.66 9.09 12.30
N VAL A 409 -2.97 8.28 13.10
CA VAL A 409 -3.21 8.13 14.55
C VAL A 409 -2.30 9.07 15.34
N ALA A 410 -2.78 9.58 16.47
CA ALA A 410 -1.99 10.43 17.36
C ALA A 410 -0.65 9.77 17.76
N PRO A 411 0.47 10.53 17.76
CA PRO A 411 1.76 10.01 18.18
C PRO A 411 1.75 9.68 19.68
N THR A 412 2.71 8.86 20.10
CA THR A 412 2.89 8.48 21.51
C THR A 412 4.24 8.93 22.03
N ALA A 413 4.29 9.28 23.33
CA ALA A 413 5.50 9.69 24.02
C ALA A 413 5.60 9.00 25.39
N TYR A 414 6.81 8.54 25.74
CA TYR A 414 7.08 7.84 26.99
C TYR A 414 8.40 8.31 27.60
N LEU A 415 8.44 8.34 28.94
CA LEU A 415 9.65 8.52 29.74
C LEU A 415 10.09 7.15 30.27
N GLN A 416 11.28 6.68 29.89
CA GLN A 416 11.83 5.40 30.34
C GLN A 416 13.07 5.62 31.22
N GLY A 417 13.20 4.82 32.29
CA GLY A 417 14.35 4.90 33.21
C GLY A 417 14.20 5.89 34.36
N ILE A 418 12.99 6.45 34.57
CA ILE A 418 12.65 7.30 35.71
C ILE A 418 11.42 6.76 36.45
N ASP A 419 11.46 6.78 37.78
CA ASP A 419 10.32 6.41 38.63
C ASP A 419 9.19 7.42 38.49
N ARG A 420 7.92 6.96 38.56
CA ARG A 420 6.73 7.84 38.49
C ARG A 420 6.73 8.93 39.56
N GLN A 421 7.31 8.63 40.72
CA GLN A 421 7.53 9.56 41.81
C GLN A 421 8.99 9.49 42.22
N LYS A 422 9.70 10.61 42.14
CA LYS A 422 11.10 10.71 42.52
C LYS A 422 11.29 11.85 43.51
N VAL A 423 12.06 11.60 44.55
CA VAL A 423 12.54 12.64 45.47
C VAL A 423 14.00 12.92 45.14
N MET A 424 14.40 14.19 45.09
CA MET A 424 15.79 14.57 44.84
C MET A 424 16.12 15.94 45.42
N LEU A 425 17.40 16.19 45.68
CA LEU A 425 17.92 17.52 45.98
C LEU A 425 18.05 18.38 44.69
N PRO A 426 18.10 19.72 44.79
CA PRO A 426 18.21 20.59 43.63
C PRO A 426 19.44 20.33 42.76
N GLU A 427 20.56 19.96 43.39
CA GLU A 427 21.86 19.74 42.73
C GLU A 427 21.95 18.38 42.02
N GLU A 428 21.06 17.44 42.35
CA GLU A 428 21.03 16.14 41.71
C GLU A 428 20.59 16.25 40.24
N THR A 429 20.97 15.23 39.47
CA THR A 429 20.56 15.06 38.08
C THR A 429 19.95 13.69 37.90
N VAL A 430 18.83 13.63 37.18
CA VAL A 430 18.22 12.37 36.75
C VAL A 430 18.34 12.23 35.24
N ASP A 431 18.91 11.11 34.81
CA ASP A 431 19.03 10.74 33.40
C ASP A 431 17.93 9.72 33.06
N PHE A 432 17.27 9.92 31.92
CA PHE A 432 16.21 9.03 31.41
C PHE A 432 16.14 9.12 29.89
N GLU A 433 15.32 8.27 29.27
CA GLU A 433 15.14 8.21 27.82
C GLU A 433 13.74 8.70 27.44
N VAL A 434 13.67 9.59 26.44
CA VAL A 434 12.43 10.04 25.83
C VAL A 434 12.22 9.24 24.55
N LEU A 435 11.19 8.41 24.56
CA LEU A 435 10.78 7.58 23.44
C LEU A 435 9.52 8.15 22.81
N THR A 436 9.56 8.35 21.50
CA THR A 436 8.41 8.84 20.73
C THR A 436 8.20 8.01 19.48
N GLU A 437 6.94 7.72 19.18
CA GLU A 437 6.52 6.86 18.06
C GLU A 437 5.32 7.46 17.34
N ASP A 438 5.37 7.41 16.02
CA ASP A 438 4.34 7.89 15.09
C ASP A 438 4.26 6.96 13.86
N ASP A 439 3.10 6.88 13.22
CA ASP A 439 2.86 6.00 12.06
C ASP A 439 3.50 6.53 10.76
N PHE A 440 3.56 7.85 10.59
CA PHE A 440 4.12 8.49 9.40
C PHE A 440 5.45 9.20 9.67
N GLY A 441 5.56 9.99 10.74
CA GLY A 441 6.81 10.62 11.14
C GLY A 441 6.69 11.58 12.32
N VAL A 442 7.67 11.52 13.22
CA VAL A 442 7.83 12.47 14.32
C VAL A 442 8.42 13.77 13.80
N LYS A 443 7.79 14.90 14.09
CA LYS A 443 8.27 16.25 13.74
C LYS A 443 9.23 16.79 14.79
N ALA A 444 8.89 16.66 16.07
CA ALA A 444 9.73 17.11 17.17
C ALA A 444 9.42 16.33 18.45
N CYS A 445 10.41 16.20 19.33
CA CYS A 445 10.18 15.72 20.68
C CYS A 445 10.96 16.55 21.71
N GLY A 446 10.42 16.62 22.92
CA GLY A 446 11.02 17.38 24.00
C GLY A 446 10.42 17.07 25.35
N LEU A 447 10.75 17.93 26.32
CA LEU A 447 10.27 17.88 27.69
C LEU A 447 9.52 19.15 28.03
N GLU A 448 8.51 19.01 28.87
CA GLU A 448 7.81 20.11 29.51
C GLU A 448 7.76 19.83 31.01
N TRP A 449 7.98 20.87 31.81
CA TRP A 449 7.80 20.78 33.25
C TRP A 449 6.96 21.92 33.80
N GLN A 450 6.12 21.57 34.77
CA GLN A 450 5.29 22.52 35.50
C GLN A 450 5.42 22.28 37.00
N GLY A 451 5.75 23.34 37.71
CA GLY A 451 5.93 23.36 39.14
C GLY A 451 4.66 23.68 39.91
N GLU A 452 4.64 23.23 41.16
CA GLU A 452 3.65 23.52 42.17
C GLU A 452 4.39 23.68 43.49
N PHE A 453 4.27 24.84 44.13
CA PHE A 453 4.90 25.04 45.44
C PHE A 453 4.21 24.16 46.49
N THR A 454 5.01 23.44 47.26
CA THR A 454 4.54 22.59 48.37
C THR A 454 4.22 23.38 49.63
N LYS A 455 4.80 24.59 49.75
CA LYS A 455 4.58 25.57 50.81
C LYS A 455 4.35 26.95 50.18
N PRO A 456 3.65 27.89 50.83
CA PRO A 456 3.56 29.26 50.34
C PRO A 456 4.97 29.84 50.14
N ALA A 457 5.36 30.04 48.88
CA ALA A 457 6.68 30.54 48.51
C ALA A 457 6.51 31.77 47.60
N PRO A 458 7.43 32.74 47.68
CA PRO A 458 7.38 33.91 46.82
C PRO A 458 7.66 33.55 45.35
N GLY A 459 6.92 34.16 44.42
CA GLY A 459 7.10 34.02 42.97
C GLY A 459 6.06 33.13 42.29
N SER A 460 6.32 32.79 41.02
CA SER A 460 5.52 31.82 40.27
C SER A 460 6.21 30.46 40.28
N PRO A 461 5.47 29.33 40.34
CA PRO A 461 6.06 28.02 40.22
C PRO A 461 6.87 27.87 38.93
N ALA A 462 7.90 27.03 38.96
CA ALA A 462 8.78 26.83 37.82
C ALA A 462 8.00 26.29 36.63
N LYS A 463 8.17 26.91 35.46
CA LYS A 463 7.62 26.41 34.20
C LYS A 463 8.68 26.51 33.12
N GLY A 464 8.83 25.48 32.33
CA GLY A 464 9.77 25.48 31.22
C GLY A 464 9.57 24.29 30.30
N GLU A 465 10.24 24.36 29.17
CA GLU A 465 10.30 23.29 28.19
C GLU A 465 11.71 23.18 27.62
N MET A 466 12.01 22.02 27.05
CA MET A 466 13.28 21.75 26.40
C MET A 466 13.06 20.89 25.16
N LEU A 467 13.35 21.44 23.98
CA LEU A 467 13.34 20.69 22.73
C LEU A 467 14.55 19.76 22.66
N LEU A 468 14.32 18.45 22.60
CA LEU A 468 15.40 17.45 22.59
C LEU A 468 15.92 17.18 21.18
N ALA A 469 15.01 17.06 20.22
CA ALA A 469 15.36 16.80 18.84
C ALA A 469 14.24 17.18 17.88
N LYS A 470 14.63 17.63 16.69
CA LYS A 470 13.77 17.66 15.51
C LYS A 470 13.82 16.29 14.83
N GLY A 471 12.66 15.79 14.42
CA GLY A 471 12.54 14.57 13.65
C GLY A 471 12.54 14.83 12.15
N ALA A 472 11.94 13.93 11.38
CA ALA A 472 11.83 14.04 9.93
C ALA A 472 10.56 13.30 9.46
N PRO A 473 10.01 13.65 8.29
CA PRO A 473 8.82 12.99 7.72
C PRO A 473 8.90 11.48 7.58
N THR A 474 10.10 10.90 7.59
CA THR A 474 10.33 9.44 7.51
C THR A 474 10.68 8.79 8.85
N ASN A 475 10.89 9.59 9.90
CA ASN A 475 11.33 9.10 11.21
C ASN A 475 10.13 8.71 12.05
N ARG A 476 9.68 7.46 11.93
CA ARG A 476 8.56 6.91 12.71
C ARG A 476 8.85 6.74 14.20
N ARG A 477 10.12 6.60 14.56
CA ARG A 477 10.55 6.46 15.96
C ARG A 477 11.74 7.34 16.24
N LEU A 478 11.69 8.05 17.36
CA LEU A 478 12.78 8.89 17.82
C LEU A 478 13.02 8.60 19.31
N SER A 479 14.26 8.24 19.62
CA SER A 479 14.73 8.06 20.99
C SER A 479 15.84 9.04 21.30
N LYS A 480 15.74 9.73 22.43
CA LYS A 480 16.77 10.64 22.93
C LYS A 480 16.94 10.52 24.44
N THR A 481 18.20 10.42 24.87
CA THR A 481 18.55 10.56 26.28
C THR A 481 18.33 12.01 26.73
N ALA A 482 17.73 12.18 27.89
CA ALA A 482 17.49 13.47 28.51
C ALA A 482 17.93 13.46 29.97
N SER A 483 18.51 14.58 30.38
CA SER A 483 18.95 14.82 31.75
C SER A 483 18.15 15.98 32.35
N PHE A 484 17.65 15.81 33.57
CA PHE A 484 16.92 16.85 34.29
C PHE A 484 17.60 17.16 35.62
N SER A 485 17.99 18.42 35.82
CA SER A 485 18.55 18.94 37.07
C SER A 485 17.84 20.24 37.46
N PRO A 486 17.13 20.29 38.61
CA PRO A 486 16.45 21.50 39.05
C PRO A 486 17.38 22.71 39.15
N ALA A 487 18.57 22.53 39.73
CA ALA A 487 19.54 23.62 39.88
C ALA A 487 20.11 24.10 38.54
N ALA A 488 20.22 23.24 37.51
CA ALA A 488 20.61 23.67 36.17
C ALA A 488 19.60 24.62 35.54
N PHE A 489 18.30 24.40 35.80
CA PHE A 489 17.21 25.22 35.30
C PHE A 489 16.82 26.38 36.25
N GLY A 490 17.56 26.60 37.34
CA GLY A 490 17.24 27.63 38.34
C GLY A 490 15.95 27.37 39.11
N ILE A 491 15.52 26.10 39.20
CA ILE A 491 14.29 25.67 39.87
C ILE A 491 14.57 25.55 41.37
N SER A 492 13.87 26.37 42.16
CA SER A 492 13.84 26.26 43.63
C SER A 492 13.05 25.03 44.08
N PRO A 493 13.25 24.54 45.32
CA PRO A 493 12.51 23.42 45.90
C PRO A 493 11.00 23.57 45.76
N GLN A 494 10.37 22.60 45.10
CA GLN A 494 8.94 22.53 44.80
C GLN A 494 8.61 21.15 44.21
N LYS A 495 7.32 20.86 44.02
CA LYS A 495 6.87 19.69 43.27
C LYS A 495 6.89 20.03 41.78
N ILE A 496 7.43 19.14 40.95
CA ILE A 496 7.53 19.29 39.49
C ILE A 496 6.77 18.15 38.81
N SER A 497 5.85 18.48 37.91
CA SER A 497 5.27 17.55 36.95
C SER A 497 6.10 17.62 35.66
N LEU A 498 6.85 16.57 35.38
CA LEU A 498 7.69 16.43 34.18
C LEU A 498 7.00 15.50 33.17
N ARG A 499 6.90 15.93 31.92
CA ARG A 499 6.30 15.16 30.81
C ARG A 499 7.19 15.25 29.59
N ALA A 500 7.23 14.19 28.78
CA ALA A 500 7.67 14.29 27.41
C ALA A 500 6.53 14.81 26.53
N PHE A 501 6.88 15.54 25.48
CA PHE A 501 5.96 15.88 24.40
C PHE A 501 6.50 15.39 23.06
N VAL A 502 5.57 15.11 22.15
CA VAL A 502 5.82 14.79 20.76
C VAL A 502 4.90 15.63 19.88
N GLU A 503 5.46 16.15 18.79
CA GLU A 503 4.70 16.76 17.69
C GLU A 503 4.89 15.90 16.46
N ASP A 504 3.80 15.68 15.74
CA ASP A 504 3.75 15.05 14.43
C ASP A 504 3.51 16.12 13.34
N TYR A 505 3.27 15.65 12.12
CA TYR A 505 2.98 16.52 10.98
C TYR A 505 1.49 16.76 10.76
N TYR A 506 0.60 16.13 11.54
CA TYR A 506 -0.84 16.27 11.37
C TYR A 506 -1.31 17.70 11.69
N PRO A 507 -2.10 18.36 10.81
CA PRO A 507 -2.57 19.72 11.04
C PRO A 507 -3.42 19.83 12.31
N GLU A 508 -3.24 20.91 13.08
CA GLU A 508 -4.07 21.26 14.25
C GLU A 508 -4.05 20.25 15.42
N ARG A 509 -3.26 19.15 15.36
CA ARG A 509 -3.13 18.19 16.47
C ARG A 509 -2.37 18.78 17.67
N GLY A 510 -1.33 19.56 17.39
CA GLY A 510 -0.46 20.14 18.42
C GLY A 510 0.40 19.09 19.13
N ARG A 511 0.81 19.38 20.37
CA ARG A 511 1.66 18.49 21.18
C ARG A 511 0.84 17.40 21.86
N VAL A 512 1.31 16.16 21.76
CA VAL A 512 0.82 15.03 22.57
C VAL A 512 1.82 14.76 23.69
N TYR A 513 1.33 14.48 24.89
CA TYR A 513 2.15 14.36 26.09
C TYR A 513 2.20 12.93 26.64
N SER A 514 3.30 12.59 27.27
CA SER A 514 3.43 11.37 28.07
C SER A 514 2.66 11.48 29.39
N GLU A 515 2.49 10.34 30.05
CA GLU A 515 2.12 10.31 31.47
C GLU A 515 3.12 11.15 32.30
N PRO A 516 2.63 11.98 33.24
CA PRO A 516 3.48 12.85 34.05
C PRO A 516 4.25 12.08 35.12
N VAL A 517 5.55 12.36 35.22
CA VAL A 517 6.40 11.98 36.34
C VAL A 517 6.41 13.10 37.35
N THR A 518 6.21 12.76 38.63
CA THR A 518 6.24 13.74 39.73
C THR A 518 7.61 13.72 40.40
N ILE A 519 8.30 14.85 40.38
CA ILE A 519 9.58 15.04 41.05
C ILE A 519 9.38 15.97 42.24
N TYR A 520 9.69 15.51 43.44
CA TYR A 520 9.71 16.33 44.65
C TYR A 520 11.13 16.86 44.85
N VAL A 521 11.34 18.13 44.52
CA VAL A 521 12.61 18.83 44.77
C VAL A 521 12.55 19.35 46.20
N LEU A 522 13.33 18.73 47.10
CA LEU A 522 13.31 19.05 48.52
C LEU A 522 14.44 19.98 48.91
N THR A 523 14.23 20.76 49.96
CA THR A 523 15.35 21.38 50.69
C THR A 523 16.18 20.30 51.40
N ARG A 524 17.44 20.60 51.75
CA ARG A 524 18.30 19.67 52.51
C ARG A 524 17.69 19.25 53.85
N GLU A 525 16.97 20.18 54.48
CA GLU A 525 16.21 19.95 55.70
C GLU A 525 15.05 18.96 55.49
N GLU A 526 14.18 19.20 54.50
CA GLU A 526 13.06 18.30 54.20
C GLU A 526 13.56 16.91 53.76
N HIS A 527 14.67 16.88 53.03
CA HIS A 527 15.34 15.63 52.69
C HIS A 527 15.88 14.90 53.94
N ALA A 528 16.49 15.62 54.89
CA ALA A 528 16.93 15.03 56.17
C ALA A 528 15.76 14.46 56.99
N GLN A 529 14.62 15.17 57.02
CA GLN A 529 13.41 14.69 57.69
C GLN A 529 12.83 13.44 57.01
N LEU A 530 12.80 13.40 55.68
CA LEU A 530 12.38 12.22 54.92
C LEU A 530 13.30 11.02 55.21
N LEU A 531 14.62 11.24 55.13
CA LEU A 531 15.62 10.22 55.43
C LEU A 531 15.47 9.71 56.86
N LYS A 532 15.27 10.62 57.84
CA LYS A 532 14.99 10.24 59.22
C LYS A 532 13.75 9.35 59.31
N SER A 533 12.62 9.75 58.70
CA SER A 533 11.40 8.94 58.77
C SER A 533 11.58 7.55 58.17
N GLN A 534 12.34 7.44 57.06
CA GLN A 534 12.65 6.14 56.46
C GLN A 534 13.61 5.32 57.34
N PHE A 535 14.61 5.96 57.92
CA PHE A 535 15.58 5.34 58.81
C PHE A 535 14.92 4.84 60.11
N ASP A 536 14.04 5.63 60.74
CA ASP A 536 13.26 5.24 61.91
C ASP A 536 12.42 3.98 61.63
N ARG A 537 11.84 3.87 60.43
CA ARG A 537 11.10 2.67 60.00
C ARG A 537 12.00 1.47 59.85
N THR A 538 13.18 1.64 59.25
CA THR A 538 14.17 0.57 59.10
C THR A 538 14.68 0.07 60.45
N ILE A 539 15.00 0.98 61.38
CA ILE A 539 15.41 0.62 62.74
C ILE A 539 14.27 -0.04 63.51
N SER A 540 13.04 0.47 63.40
CA SER A 540 11.87 -0.18 64.03
C SER A 540 11.66 -1.61 63.48
N GLY A 541 11.87 -1.81 62.18
CA GLY A 541 11.84 -3.14 61.56
C GLY A 541 12.96 -4.06 62.05
N LEU A 542 14.15 -3.51 62.27
CA LEU A 542 15.28 -4.24 62.87
C LEU A 542 15.00 -4.60 64.34
N GLU A 543 14.42 -3.69 65.13
CA GLU A 543 13.99 -3.95 66.50
C GLU A 543 12.95 -5.08 66.57
N ASP A 544 11.95 -5.05 65.69
CA ASP A 544 10.95 -6.12 65.57
C ASP A 544 11.61 -7.45 65.22
N LEU A 545 12.59 -7.45 64.32
CA LEU A 545 13.35 -8.63 63.94
C LEU A 545 14.19 -9.14 65.12
N ALA A 546 14.89 -8.26 65.84
CA ALA A 546 15.67 -8.61 67.02
C ALA A 546 14.82 -9.21 68.15
N ARG A 547 13.59 -8.69 68.34
CA ARG A 547 12.62 -9.26 69.29
C ARG A 547 12.18 -10.67 68.89
N LYS A 548 11.93 -10.90 67.60
CA LYS A 548 11.60 -12.24 67.09
C LYS A 548 12.77 -13.20 67.25
N GLU A 549 13.98 -12.73 66.93
CA GLU A 549 15.20 -13.52 67.05
C GLU A 549 15.50 -13.92 68.49
N LEU A 550 15.28 -13.02 69.45
CA LEU A 550 15.37 -13.35 70.88
C LEU A 550 14.37 -14.46 71.27
N GLY A 551 13.14 -14.41 70.74
CA GLY A 551 12.14 -15.46 70.97
C GLY A 551 12.54 -16.81 70.37
N ASN A 552 13.10 -16.82 69.16
CA ASN A 552 13.63 -18.03 68.52
C ASN A 552 14.82 -18.60 69.31
N TYR A 553 15.73 -17.73 69.76
CA TYR A 553 16.86 -18.10 70.61
C TYR A 553 16.40 -18.75 71.93
N GLU A 554 15.38 -18.22 72.60
CA GLU A 554 14.84 -18.84 73.82
C GLU A 554 14.27 -20.24 73.55
N GLU A 555 13.64 -20.45 72.40
CA GLU A 555 13.10 -21.76 72.00
C GLU A 555 14.21 -22.75 71.64
N ASN A 556 15.22 -22.31 70.88
CA ASN A 556 16.40 -23.11 70.56
C ASN A 556 17.20 -23.47 71.82
N GLN A 557 17.27 -22.58 72.81
CA GLN A 557 17.85 -22.90 74.12
C GLN A 557 17.05 -23.98 74.88
N ARG A 558 15.72 -24.04 74.71
CA ARG A 558 14.90 -25.14 75.29
C ARG A 558 15.15 -26.46 74.57
N LEU A 559 15.30 -26.45 73.25
CA LEU A 559 15.69 -27.63 72.48
C LEU A 559 17.09 -28.10 72.90
N ASP A 560 18.04 -27.20 73.07
CA ASP A 560 19.38 -27.54 73.56
C ASP A 560 19.41 -28.03 75.03
N ARG A 561 18.33 -27.95 75.81
CA ARG A 561 18.29 -28.63 77.12
C ARG A 561 17.89 -30.10 77.02
N GLN A 562 17.48 -30.57 75.84
CA GLN A 562 17.11 -31.97 75.60
C GLN A 562 18.34 -32.83 75.24
N ASP A 563 18.24 -34.12 75.55
CA ASP A 563 19.23 -35.14 75.18
C ASP A 563 19.18 -35.43 73.67
N GLY A 564 20.31 -35.87 73.07
CA GLY A 564 20.40 -36.12 71.61
C GLY A 564 19.34 -37.08 71.07
N SER A 565 18.98 -38.11 71.83
CA SER A 565 17.91 -39.06 71.47
C SER A 565 16.50 -38.44 71.47
N LYS A 566 16.24 -37.43 72.32
CA LYS A 566 14.96 -36.72 72.37
C LYS A 566 14.84 -35.68 71.25
N LEU A 567 15.94 -35.09 70.82
CA LEU A 567 15.96 -34.16 69.68
C LEU A 567 15.53 -34.84 68.37
N GLN A 568 15.83 -36.13 68.21
CA GLN A 568 15.45 -36.93 67.05
C GLN A 568 14.01 -37.48 67.11
N GLU A 569 13.28 -37.26 68.21
CA GLU A 569 11.86 -37.59 68.28
C GLU A 569 11.05 -36.69 67.32
N GLU A 570 10.00 -37.25 66.71
CA GLU A 570 9.20 -36.58 65.67
C GLU A 570 8.66 -35.19 66.11
N GLU A 571 8.37 -35.01 67.40
CA GLU A 571 7.90 -33.74 67.96
C GLU A 571 9.01 -32.68 67.98
N ASN A 572 10.21 -33.00 68.45
CA ASN A 572 11.32 -32.04 68.54
C ASN A 572 11.97 -31.81 67.17
N HIS A 573 12.00 -32.82 66.30
CA HIS A 573 12.42 -32.67 64.91
C HIS A 573 11.54 -31.65 64.16
N LYS A 574 10.21 -31.70 64.32
CA LYS A 574 9.29 -30.70 63.74
C LYS A 574 9.52 -29.30 64.32
N ARG A 575 9.87 -29.20 65.61
CA ARG A 575 10.22 -27.92 66.24
C ARG A 575 11.52 -27.36 65.67
N ILE A 576 12.56 -28.18 65.44
CA ILE A 576 13.81 -27.77 64.78
C ILE A 576 13.51 -27.29 63.35
N GLU A 577 12.72 -28.03 62.57
CA GLU A 577 12.33 -27.63 61.21
C GLU A 577 11.56 -26.28 61.21
N THR A 578 10.70 -26.07 62.21
CA THR A 578 10.00 -24.78 62.38
C THR A 578 10.98 -23.65 62.71
N GLN A 579 11.98 -23.91 63.54
CA GLN A 579 13.03 -22.94 63.89
C GLN A 579 13.94 -22.64 62.71
N GLU A 580 14.32 -23.64 61.91
CA GLU A 580 15.08 -23.48 60.66
C GLU A 580 14.32 -22.56 59.68
N GLN A 581 13.02 -22.80 59.48
CA GLN A 581 12.18 -21.97 58.61
C GLN A 581 12.06 -20.53 59.13
N ALA A 582 11.91 -20.36 60.45
CA ALA A 582 11.87 -19.05 61.08
C ALA A 582 13.20 -18.30 60.91
N GLU A 583 14.33 -18.98 61.04
CA GLU A 583 15.67 -18.42 60.83
C GLU A 583 15.90 -18.02 59.37
N ALA A 584 15.44 -18.85 58.42
CA ALA A 584 15.48 -18.55 57.00
C ALA A 584 14.67 -17.29 56.63
N GLU A 585 13.49 -17.12 57.24
CA GLU A 585 12.66 -15.92 57.07
C GLU A 585 13.35 -14.69 57.68
N ASN A 586 13.87 -14.81 58.90
CA ASN A 586 14.57 -13.74 59.59
C ASN A 586 15.82 -13.28 58.82
N THR A 587 16.59 -14.22 58.27
CA THR A 587 17.77 -13.96 57.42
C THR A 587 17.39 -13.17 56.17
N ARG A 588 16.29 -13.53 55.49
CA ARG A 588 15.79 -12.78 54.33
C ARG A 588 15.37 -11.35 54.70
N ARG A 589 14.63 -11.19 55.80
CA ARG A 589 14.21 -9.88 56.31
C ARG A 589 15.41 -9.01 56.70
N MET A 590 16.42 -9.59 57.36
CA MET A 590 17.67 -8.88 57.69
C MET A 590 18.35 -8.36 56.42
N LYS A 591 18.40 -9.18 55.36
CA LYS A 591 18.97 -8.77 54.07
C LYS A 591 18.23 -7.59 53.45
N GLU A 592 16.88 -7.63 53.39
CA GLU A 592 16.06 -6.52 52.88
C GLU A 592 16.24 -5.23 53.68
N LEU A 593 16.30 -5.33 55.01
CA LEU A 593 16.57 -4.19 55.89
C LEU A 593 17.99 -3.64 55.67
N THR A 594 18.97 -4.51 55.46
CA THR A 594 20.37 -4.13 55.18
C THR A 594 20.49 -3.38 53.86
N GLU A 595 19.86 -3.88 52.78
CA GLU A 595 19.85 -3.22 51.47
C GLU A 595 19.16 -1.84 51.55
N THR A 596 18.06 -1.75 52.31
CA THR A 596 17.38 -0.47 52.56
C THR A 596 18.28 0.48 53.35
N MET A 597 18.96 -0.02 54.39
CA MET A 597 19.90 0.76 55.20
C MET A 597 21.07 1.29 54.38
N GLU A 598 21.64 0.48 53.49
CA GLU A 598 22.73 0.88 52.58
C GLU A 598 22.27 2.02 51.66
N LYS A 599 21.07 1.91 51.08
CA LYS A 599 20.48 2.97 50.25
C LYS A 599 20.28 4.26 51.05
N LEU A 600 19.72 4.17 52.26
CA LEU A 600 19.51 5.33 53.14
C LEU A 600 20.83 5.99 53.55
N PHE A 601 21.86 5.19 53.86
CA PHE A 601 23.18 5.70 54.16
C PHE A 601 23.75 6.46 52.97
N LYS A 602 23.65 5.90 51.76
CA LYS A 602 24.09 6.57 50.52
C LYS A 602 23.34 7.88 50.28
N ASP A 603 22.02 7.88 50.39
CA ASP A 603 21.21 9.11 50.22
C ASP A 603 21.52 10.15 51.32
N SER A 604 21.86 9.69 52.53
CA SER A 604 22.32 10.55 53.63
C SER A 604 23.68 11.19 53.36
N THR A 605 24.61 10.49 52.70
CA THR A 605 25.90 11.10 52.31
C THR A 605 25.74 12.26 51.32
N ARG A 606 24.70 12.23 50.48
CA ARG A 606 24.35 13.32 49.56
C ARG A 606 23.86 14.55 50.30
N ASN A 607 23.20 14.34 51.44
CA ASN A 607 22.79 15.42 52.30
C ASN A 607 23.99 15.95 53.10
N GLY A 608 24.60 17.02 52.60
CA GLY A 608 25.78 17.62 53.21
C GLY A 608 25.59 18.16 54.64
N GLU A 609 24.35 18.29 55.12
CA GLU A 609 24.02 18.85 56.44
C GLU A 609 23.98 17.81 57.57
N ILE A 610 24.00 16.51 57.25
CA ILE A 610 24.06 15.47 58.30
C ILE A 610 25.48 15.46 58.90
N ASP A 611 25.54 15.52 60.23
CA ASP A 611 26.79 15.58 60.98
C ASP A 611 27.58 14.27 60.94
N LYS A 612 28.89 14.36 61.18
CA LYS A 612 29.82 13.25 61.01
C LYS A 612 29.53 12.11 61.98
N GLU A 613 29.15 12.42 63.21
CA GLU A 613 28.92 11.41 64.24
C GLU A 613 27.65 10.62 63.97
N THR A 614 26.57 11.30 63.53
CA THR A 614 25.37 10.62 63.02
C THR A 614 25.73 9.64 61.90
N MET A 615 26.49 10.10 60.90
CA MET A 615 26.92 9.23 59.80
C MET A 615 27.79 8.06 60.28
N LYS A 616 28.66 8.28 61.27
CA LYS A 616 29.48 7.22 61.87
C LYS A 616 28.60 6.15 62.52
N LYS A 617 27.65 6.54 63.38
CA LYS A 617 26.72 5.60 64.02
C LYS A 617 25.84 4.86 63.01
N MET A 618 25.40 5.54 61.94
CA MET A 618 24.69 4.87 60.83
C MET A 618 25.57 3.82 60.14
N ALA A 619 26.84 4.14 59.90
CA ALA A 619 27.78 3.22 59.27
C ALA A 619 28.10 2.01 60.17
N GLU A 620 28.26 2.22 61.48
CA GLU A 620 28.43 1.14 62.47
C GLU A 620 27.21 0.20 62.48
N ALA A 621 26.00 0.76 62.56
CA ALA A 621 24.76 -0.03 62.49
C ALA A 621 24.64 -0.80 61.18
N MET A 622 24.91 -0.15 60.04
CA MET A 622 24.91 -0.77 58.71
C MET A 622 25.93 -1.91 58.61
N LYS A 623 27.15 -1.72 59.14
CA LYS A 623 28.20 -2.75 59.13
C LYS A 623 27.79 -3.97 59.96
N LEU A 624 27.22 -3.77 61.15
CA LEU A 624 26.69 -4.85 61.97
C LEU A 624 25.57 -5.61 61.25
N MET A 625 24.62 -4.89 60.64
CA MET A 625 23.57 -5.51 59.82
C MET A 625 24.12 -6.29 58.62
N GLN A 626 25.16 -5.78 57.96
CA GLN A 626 25.82 -6.47 56.85
C GLN A 626 26.52 -7.75 57.30
N GLU A 627 27.23 -7.73 58.42
CA GLU A 627 27.84 -8.93 59.02
C GLU A 627 26.78 -9.96 59.41
N LEU A 628 25.70 -9.51 60.07
CA LEU A 628 24.56 -10.35 60.45
C LEU A 628 23.91 -11.01 59.24
N SER A 629 23.62 -10.22 58.20
CA SER A 629 22.95 -10.69 56.99
C SER A 629 23.80 -11.62 56.14
N SER A 630 25.11 -11.38 56.06
CA SER A 630 25.99 -12.08 55.11
C SER A 630 26.66 -13.31 55.69
N LYS A 631 26.78 -13.39 57.02
CA LYS A 631 27.54 -14.42 57.70
C LYS A 631 26.82 -14.99 58.92
N ASP A 632 26.52 -14.18 59.93
CA ASP A 632 26.16 -14.72 61.25
C ASP A 632 24.80 -15.45 61.25
N MET A 633 23.75 -14.89 60.64
CA MET A 633 22.43 -15.55 60.57
C MET A 633 22.40 -16.74 59.59
N PRO A 634 22.99 -16.67 58.39
CA PRO A 634 23.14 -17.85 57.53
C PRO A 634 23.87 -19.02 58.21
N ASP A 635 24.90 -18.74 59.04
CA ASP A 635 25.61 -19.77 59.79
C ASP A 635 24.68 -20.46 60.81
N VAL A 636 23.84 -19.70 61.53
CA VAL A 636 22.82 -20.25 62.45
C VAL A 636 21.80 -21.09 61.69
N GLN A 637 21.31 -20.59 60.55
CA GLN A 637 20.38 -21.32 59.69
C GLN A 637 20.96 -22.67 59.24
N GLN A 638 22.21 -22.68 58.79
CA GLN A 638 22.90 -23.90 58.37
C GLN A 638 23.06 -24.88 59.53
N LYS A 639 23.39 -24.39 60.74
CA LYS A 639 23.55 -25.24 61.92
C LYS A 639 22.23 -25.84 62.42
N LEU A 640 21.13 -25.10 62.32
CA LEU A 640 19.79 -25.63 62.58
C LEU A 640 19.38 -26.67 61.53
N GLN A 641 19.72 -26.44 60.26
CA GLN A 641 19.49 -27.41 59.18
C GLN A 641 20.28 -28.70 59.41
N ASP A 642 21.56 -28.60 59.79
CA ASP A 642 22.41 -29.74 60.11
C ASP A 642 21.88 -30.49 61.34
N ALA A 643 21.40 -29.78 62.37
CA ALA A 643 20.77 -30.39 63.53
C ALA A 643 19.45 -31.13 63.20
N GLY A 644 18.71 -30.64 62.20
CA GLY A 644 17.46 -31.23 61.69
C GLY A 644 17.64 -32.37 60.68
N ASP A 645 18.87 -32.73 60.29
CA ASP A 645 19.11 -33.81 59.32
C ASP A 645 18.95 -35.19 59.98
N ALA A 646 17.94 -35.94 59.53
CA ALA A 646 17.63 -37.30 60.01
C ALA A 646 18.75 -38.33 59.77
N SER A 647 19.77 -38.00 58.96
CA SER A 647 20.94 -38.86 58.72
C SER A 647 22.08 -38.67 59.73
N ASN A 648 22.01 -37.68 60.63
CA ASN A 648 23.05 -37.40 61.62
C ASN A 648 22.96 -38.28 62.88
N THR A 649 24.11 -38.54 63.50
CA THR A 649 24.20 -39.26 64.78
C THR A 649 23.70 -38.40 65.94
N GLU A 650 23.16 -39.01 67.00
CA GLU A 650 22.65 -38.31 68.19
C GLU A 650 23.67 -37.31 68.78
N GLU A 651 24.95 -37.68 68.85
CA GLU A 651 26.04 -36.80 69.33
C GLU A 651 26.25 -35.59 68.41
N LYS A 652 26.07 -35.77 67.10
CA LYS A 652 26.27 -34.73 66.09
C LYS A 652 25.09 -33.76 66.05
N THR A 653 23.85 -34.27 66.05
CA THR A 653 22.64 -33.45 66.23
C THR A 653 22.72 -32.59 67.48
N LYS A 654 23.22 -33.16 68.58
CA LYS A 654 23.40 -32.42 69.83
C LYS A 654 24.47 -31.32 69.73
N GLN A 655 25.59 -31.62 69.08
CA GLN A 655 26.67 -30.65 68.86
C GLN A 655 26.22 -29.50 67.93
N ASP A 656 25.59 -29.80 66.79
CA ASP A 656 25.13 -28.79 65.84
C ASP A 656 24.05 -27.88 66.47
N MET A 657 23.17 -28.44 67.31
CA MET A 657 22.20 -27.65 68.09
C MET A 657 22.88 -26.72 69.11
N GLN A 658 23.94 -27.17 69.80
CA GLN A 658 24.72 -26.33 70.72
C GLN A 658 25.44 -25.19 69.99
N GLU A 659 26.08 -25.50 68.86
CA GLU A 659 26.75 -24.52 68.01
C GLU A 659 25.76 -23.50 67.45
N ALA A 660 24.56 -23.93 67.03
CA ALA A 660 23.48 -23.04 66.60
C ALA A 660 23.07 -22.06 67.70
N VAL A 661 22.83 -22.54 68.94
CA VAL A 661 22.45 -21.68 70.07
C VAL A 661 23.56 -20.70 70.44
N GLU A 662 24.82 -21.12 70.43
CA GLU A 662 25.96 -20.24 70.74
C GLU A 662 26.11 -19.13 69.68
N GLN A 663 25.98 -19.47 68.40
CA GLN A 663 26.03 -18.50 67.31
C GLN A 663 24.81 -17.57 67.34
N GLN A 664 23.61 -18.10 67.58
CA GLN A 664 22.39 -17.32 67.65
C GLN A 664 22.41 -16.32 68.81
N LYS A 665 23.04 -16.67 69.94
CA LYS A 665 23.29 -15.70 71.01
C LYS A 665 24.10 -14.49 70.53
N LYS A 666 25.16 -14.73 69.77
CA LYS A 666 26.00 -13.66 69.18
C LYS A 666 25.20 -12.83 68.17
N VAL A 667 24.33 -13.46 67.38
CA VAL A 667 23.39 -12.78 66.47
C VAL A 667 22.48 -11.83 67.25
N VAL A 668 21.84 -12.29 68.32
CA VAL A 668 20.95 -11.46 69.15
C VAL A 668 21.70 -10.28 69.78
N GLU A 669 22.90 -10.52 70.33
CA GLU A 669 23.75 -9.46 70.91
C GLU A 669 24.12 -8.40 69.86
N LYS A 670 24.57 -8.83 68.67
CA LYS A 670 24.89 -7.92 67.55
C LYS A 670 23.66 -7.19 67.00
N MET A 671 22.49 -7.82 66.96
CA MET A 671 21.24 -7.17 66.57
C MET A 671 20.87 -6.06 67.56
N GLN A 672 21.00 -6.31 68.86
CA GLN A 672 20.77 -5.31 69.90
C GLN A 672 21.75 -4.14 69.79
N GLU A 673 23.02 -4.43 69.53
CA GLU A 673 24.04 -3.40 69.27
C GLU A 673 23.69 -2.58 68.01
N ALA A 674 23.29 -3.23 66.92
CA ALA A 674 22.89 -2.55 65.69
C ALA A 674 21.66 -1.65 65.89
N VAL A 675 20.68 -2.12 66.67
CA VAL A 675 19.51 -1.33 67.10
C VAL A 675 19.94 -0.13 67.94
N GLU A 676 20.84 -0.31 68.90
CA GLU A 676 21.31 0.77 69.78
C GLU A 676 22.03 1.85 68.96
N LYS A 677 23.00 1.45 68.13
CA LYS A 677 23.74 2.35 67.23
C LYS A 677 22.80 3.07 66.26
N GLY A 678 21.82 2.34 65.71
CA GLY A 678 20.79 2.89 64.84
C GLY A 678 19.89 3.90 65.57
N SER A 679 19.37 3.56 66.74
CA SER A 679 18.53 4.44 67.56
C SER A 679 19.27 5.73 67.94
N ASP A 680 20.54 5.61 68.31
CA ASP A 680 21.39 6.76 68.60
C ASP A 680 21.64 7.64 67.37
N ALA A 681 21.89 7.03 66.20
CA ALA A 681 22.00 7.77 64.95
C ALA A 681 20.70 8.52 64.63
N SER A 682 19.54 7.89 64.81
CA SER A 682 18.23 8.54 64.63
C SER A 682 18.05 9.74 65.56
N LYS A 683 18.36 9.59 66.85
CA LYS A 683 18.28 10.68 67.84
C LYS A 683 19.21 11.84 67.48
N ASN A 684 20.44 11.53 67.07
CA ASN A 684 21.41 12.54 66.65
C ASN A 684 20.97 13.24 65.36
N LEU A 685 20.43 12.49 64.39
CA LEU A 685 19.88 13.05 63.15
C LEU A 685 18.74 14.03 63.45
N GLU A 686 17.79 13.66 64.33
CA GLU A 686 16.70 14.55 64.76
C GLU A 686 17.24 15.81 65.43
N ALA A 687 18.16 15.65 66.39
CA ALA A 687 18.79 16.75 67.10
C ALA A 687 19.51 17.71 66.14
N GLY A 688 20.26 17.16 65.19
CA GLY A 688 20.96 17.91 64.14
C GLY A 688 20.00 18.68 63.23
N THR A 689 18.82 18.13 62.93
CA THR A 689 17.82 18.86 62.12
C THR A 689 17.39 20.17 62.79
N PHE A 690 17.25 20.23 64.12
CA PHE A 690 16.91 21.47 64.83
C PHE A 690 18.00 22.54 64.67
N VAL A 691 19.28 22.15 64.75
CA VAL A 691 20.41 23.06 64.55
C VAL A 691 20.38 23.62 63.13
N SER A 692 20.22 22.78 62.12
CA SER A 692 20.16 23.21 60.71
C SER A 692 18.97 24.13 60.46
N ARG A 693 17.81 23.82 61.05
CA ARG A 693 16.58 24.63 60.97
C ARG A 693 16.74 26.01 61.59
N LEU A 694 17.31 26.09 62.79
CA LEU A 694 17.58 27.37 63.46
C LEU A 694 18.63 28.19 62.69
N LYS A 695 19.70 27.55 62.18
CA LYS A 695 20.72 28.21 61.34
C LYS A 695 20.12 28.74 60.03
N LYS A 696 19.20 28.00 59.41
CA LYS A 696 18.48 28.43 58.22
C LYS A 696 17.59 29.63 58.51
N ALA A 697 16.75 29.56 59.54
CA ALA A 697 15.91 30.70 59.95
C ALA A 697 16.77 31.94 60.27
N ALA A 698 17.91 31.76 60.94
CA ALA A 698 18.88 32.83 61.18
C ALA A 698 19.44 33.43 59.89
N SER A 699 19.83 32.58 58.93
CA SER A 699 20.35 32.98 57.62
C SER A 699 19.31 33.73 56.80
N GLU A 700 18.04 33.31 56.83
CA GLU A 700 16.94 34.00 56.16
C GLU A 700 16.69 35.39 56.75
N GLN A 701 16.71 35.52 58.08
CA GLN A 701 16.66 36.83 58.75
C GLN A 701 17.86 37.72 58.38
N ASP A 702 19.07 37.17 58.33
CA ASP A 702 20.27 37.92 57.90
C ASP A 702 20.18 38.33 56.42
N GLY A 703 19.61 37.47 55.58
CA GLY A 703 19.36 37.73 54.16
C GLY A 703 18.36 38.87 53.96
N ILE A 704 17.28 38.90 54.74
CA ILE A 704 16.35 40.04 54.76
C ILE A 704 17.09 41.31 55.16
N ALA A 705 17.88 41.28 56.24
CA ALA A 705 18.68 42.43 56.67
C ALA A 705 19.65 42.92 55.58
N ARG A 706 20.40 42.02 54.94
CA ARG A 706 21.33 42.38 53.84
C ARG A 706 20.60 42.96 52.63
N SER A 707 19.47 42.38 52.23
CA SER A 707 18.68 42.89 51.09
C SER A 707 18.19 44.32 51.31
N LEU A 708 17.86 44.67 52.56
CA LEU A 708 17.49 46.03 52.95
C LEU A 708 18.70 46.96 53.05
N ILE A 709 19.87 46.47 53.46
CA ILE A 709 21.13 47.24 53.51
C ILE A 709 21.59 47.59 52.10
N ASP A 710 21.56 46.61 51.18
CA ASP A 710 22.03 46.80 49.80
C ASP A 710 21.18 47.83 49.04
N ARG A 711 19.88 47.91 49.37
CA ARG A 711 18.92 48.85 48.77
C ARG A 711 18.61 50.05 49.67
N PHE A 712 19.41 50.26 50.70
CA PHE A 712 19.13 51.25 51.73
C PHE A 712 19.05 52.67 51.17
N SER A 713 19.90 53.01 50.17
CA SER A 713 19.89 54.34 49.54
C SER A 713 18.67 54.60 48.64
N GLU A 714 18.01 53.55 48.16
CA GLU A 714 16.92 53.63 47.19
C GLU A 714 15.55 53.64 47.89
N VAL A 715 15.47 52.99 49.06
CA VAL A 715 14.20 52.73 49.75
C VAL A 715 13.96 53.65 50.96
N LEU A 716 15.01 54.29 51.48
CA LEU A 716 14.96 55.07 52.72
C LEU A 716 14.26 56.43 52.54
N GLY A 717 13.25 56.70 53.37
CA GLY A 717 12.60 58.00 53.47
C GLY A 717 11.37 58.19 52.58
N GLU A 718 11.08 57.23 51.69
CA GLU A 718 9.89 57.21 50.85
C GLU A 718 8.78 56.34 51.43
N ALA A 719 7.53 56.69 51.17
CA ALA A 719 6.40 55.83 51.51
C ALA A 719 6.31 54.69 50.48
N LYS A 720 5.86 53.50 50.90
CA LYS A 720 5.73 52.33 50.01
C LYS A 720 5.04 52.59 48.65
N PRO A 721 3.98 53.42 48.54
CA PRO A 721 3.34 53.73 47.26
C PRO A 721 4.21 54.53 46.29
N ASP A 722 5.22 55.23 46.81
CA ASP A 722 6.08 56.13 46.03
C ASP A 722 7.37 55.45 45.54
N LEU A 723 7.65 54.22 46.00
CA LEU A 723 8.80 53.42 45.59
C LEU A 723 8.72 52.99 44.12
N ASP A 724 9.89 52.84 43.48
CA ASP A 724 9.98 52.21 42.17
C ASP A 724 9.32 50.80 42.21
N PRO A 725 8.56 50.40 41.16
CA PRO A 725 7.97 49.06 41.09
C PRO A 725 8.95 47.89 41.27
N ALA A 726 10.24 48.06 40.94
CA ALA A 726 11.27 47.07 41.22
C ALA A 726 11.56 46.95 42.73
N ASP A 727 11.65 48.08 43.43
CA ASP A 727 11.96 48.12 44.85
C ASP A 727 10.77 47.71 45.71
N SER A 728 9.56 48.13 45.35
CA SER A 728 8.33 47.63 45.98
C SER A 728 8.23 46.11 45.87
N ARG A 729 8.55 45.52 44.70
CA ARG A 729 8.56 44.06 44.54
C ARG A 729 9.61 43.40 45.43
N SER A 730 10.80 43.98 45.54
CA SER A 730 11.85 43.44 46.42
C SER A 730 11.43 43.48 47.90
N LEU A 731 10.76 44.55 48.32
CA LEU A 731 10.20 44.69 49.67
C LEU A 731 9.11 43.65 49.93
N ASP A 732 8.22 43.43 48.96
CA ASP A 732 7.17 42.41 49.04
C ASP A 732 7.77 41.00 49.14
N LEU A 733 8.84 40.70 48.41
CA LEU A 733 9.58 39.43 48.55
C LEU A 733 10.14 39.26 49.97
N ALA A 734 10.72 40.32 50.55
CA ALA A 734 11.20 40.30 51.93
C ALA A 734 10.06 40.08 52.94
N VAL A 735 8.89 40.69 52.72
CA VAL A 735 7.68 40.47 53.55
C VAL A 735 7.22 39.02 53.49
N GLN A 736 7.20 38.41 52.29
CA GLN A 736 6.82 37.02 52.12
C GLN A 736 7.84 36.06 52.74
N GLN A 737 9.14 36.33 52.56
CA GLN A 737 10.20 35.55 53.21
C GLN A 737 10.04 35.62 54.73
N GLN A 738 9.79 36.82 55.29
CA GLN A 738 9.58 37.00 56.73
C GLN A 738 8.40 36.19 57.27
N LEU A 739 7.30 36.11 56.52
CA LEU A 739 6.14 35.29 56.87
C LEU A 739 6.48 33.80 56.93
N SER A 740 7.24 33.31 55.94
CA SER A 740 7.71 31.93 55.90
C SER A 740 8.61 31.64 57.10
N THR A 741 9.64 32.46 57.33
CA THR A 741 10.58 32.27 58.44
C THR A 741 9.88 32.30 59.79
N ALA A 742 8.92 33.20 60.00
CA ALA A 742 8.14 33.26 61.24
C ALA A 742 7.32 31.97 61.47
N SER A 743 6.71 31.45 60.41
CA SER A 743 5.97 30.18 60.48
C SER A 743 6.92 29.02 60.81
N ASP A 744 8.06 28.94 60.13
CA ASP A 744 9.07 27.89 60.35
C ASP A 744 9.61 27.92 61.78
N VAL A 745 9.90 29.10 62.32
CA VAL A 745 10.36 29.28 63.71
C VAL A 745 9.32 28.79 64.72
N ARG A 746 8.03 29.03 64.46
CA ARG A 746 6.95 28.49 65.30
C ARG A 746 6.91 26.96 65.27
N TRP A 747 7.03 26.35 64.09
CA TRP A 747 7.11 24.89 63.98
C TRP A 747 8.34 24.32 64.70
N ILE A 748 9.50 24.98 64.58
CA ILE A 748 10.71 24.58 65.30
C ILE A 748 10.45 24.55 66.82
N ARG A 749 9.77 25.57 67.35
CA ARG A 749 9.42 25.66 68.78
C ARG A 749 8.53 24.49 69.22
N GLU A 750 7.45 24.23 68.48
CA GLU A 750 6.53 23.11 68.78
C GLU A 750 7.24 21.75 68.69
N ASP A 751 8.10 21.57 67.70
CA ASP A 751 8.89 20.33 67.54
C ASP A 751 9.94 20.16 68.66
N LEU A 752 10.56 21.23 69.14
CA LEU A 752 11.48 21.20 70.29
C LEU A 752 10.78 20.75 71.57
N GLU A 753 9.57 21.26 71.84
CA GLU A 753 8.74 20.85 72.98
C GLU A 753 8.39 19.34 72.90
N ASN A 754 7.98 18.87 71.72
CA ASN A 754 7.67 17.46 71.49
C ASN A 754 8.91 16.54 71.59
N TYR A 755 10.07 17.01 71.13
CA TYR A 755 11.32 16.27 71.28
C TYR A 755 11.76 16.18 72.74
N PHE A 756 11.65 17.28 73.50
CA PHE A 756 11.91 17.27 74.93
C PHE A 756 10.99 16.30 75.66
N ALA A 757 9.68 16.28 75.35
CA ALA A 757 8.73 15.37 75.98
C ALA A 757 9.08 13.87 75.81
N ARG A 758 9.85 13.53 74.76
CA ARG A 758 10.28 12.15 74.48
C ARG A 758 11.68 11.81 75.00
N THR A 759 12.58 12.80 75.06
CA THR A 759 14.01 12.58 75.36
C THR A 759 14.43 13.10 76.72
N GLU A 760 13.63 13.96 77.35
CA GLU A 760 13.88 14.61 78.63
C GLU A 760 15.20 15.42 78.71
N LYS A 761 15.80 15.75 77.55
CA LYS A 761 17.07 16.50 77.50
C LYS A 761 16.89 17.99 77.84
N PRO A 762 17.53 18.52 78.90
CA PRO A 762 17.21 19.85 79.44
C PRO A 762 17.48 21.00 78.46
N VAL A 763 18.54 20.94 77.64
CA VAL A 763 18.91 22.02 76.72
C VAL A 763 17.82 22.31 75.67
N PHE A 764 17.08 21.30 75.23
CA PHE A 764 15.98 21.49 74.27
C PHE A 764 14.82 22.26 74.89
N LYS A 765 14.50 21.95 76.16
CA LYS A 765 13.51 22.71 76.93
C LYS A 765 13.97 24.14 77.17
N GLU A 766 15.22 24.35 77.56
CA GLU A 766 15.78 25.69 77.78
C GLU A 766 15.65 26.59 76.55
N ILE A 767 15.85 26.04 75.34
CA ILE A 767 15.68 26.81 74.10
C ILE A 767 14.20 27.06 73.81
N ALA A 768 13.33 26.06 73.95
CA ALA A 768 11.89 26.25 73.76
C ALA A 768 11.31 27.30 74.72
N ASP A 769 11.69 27.24 76.00
CA ASP A 769 11.32 28.22 77.02
C ASP A 769 11.90 29.61 76.69
N ALA A 770 13.17 29.69 76.27
CA ALA A 770 13.77 30.96 75.84
C ALA A 770 13.08 31.57 74.61
N MET A 771 12.60 30.76 73.66
CA MET A 771 11.81 31.23 72.51
C MET A 771 10.47 31.82 72.97
N ASN A 772 9.82 31.20 73.94
CA ASN A 772 8.58 31.71 74.55
C ASN A 772 8.83 33.02 75.33
N GLU A 773 9.85 33.06 76.19
CA GLU A 773 10.19 34.22 77.03
C GLU A 773 10.60 35.45 76.21
N THR A 774 11.36 35.24 75.13
CA THR A 774 11.78 36.32 74.24
C THR A 774 10.67 36.78 73.28
N GLN A 775 9.54 36.05 73.24
CA GLN A 775 8.39 36.35 72.39
C GLN A 775 8.77 36.47 70.91
N ILE A 776 9.59 35.53 70.41
CA ILE A 776 10.11 35.57 69.05
C ILE A 776 9.01 35.67 67.98
N ASP A 777 7.87 35.01 68.18
CA ASP A 777 6.73 35.07 67.25
C ASP A 777 6.24 36.51 67.06
N MET A 778 6.12 37.29 68.14
CA MET A 778 5.75 38.71 68.06
C MET A 778 6.88 39.56 67.48
N GLY A 779 8.13 39.22 67.79
CA GLY A 779 9.29 39.93 67.27
C GLY A 779 9.46 39.79 65.76
N LEU A 780 9.23 38.59 65.20
CA LEU A 780 9.29 38.35 63.76
C LEU A 780 8.10 38.99 63.04
N GLU A 781 6.92 39.00 63.67
CA GLU A 781 5.75 39.72 63.17
C GLU A 781 5.95 41.25 63.18
N GLU A 782 6.69 41.78 64.16
CA GLU A 782 7.06 43.19 64.19
C GLU A 782 7.99 43.56 63.03
N VAL A 783 8.99 42.72 62.73
CA VAL A 783 9.85 42.89 61.54
C VAL A 783 9.01 42.91 60.26
N ARG A 784 8.04 42.00 60.12
CA ARG A 784 7.10 41.99 58.99
C ARG A 784 6.31 43.29 58.90
N SER A 785 5.75 43.74 60.01
CA SER A 785 4.97 44.98 60.07
C SER A 785 5.82 46.20 59.67
N ARG A 786 7.09 46.24 60.10
CA ARG A 786 8.06 47.28 59.72
C ARG A 786 8.42 47.21 58.23
N LEU A 787 8.58 46.01 57.67
CA LEU A 787 8.78 45.81 56.23
C LEU A 787 7.59 46.32 55.42
N VAL A 788 6.36 45.98 55.79
CA VAL A 788 5.14 46.44 55.09
C VAL A 788 5.01 47.97 55.13
N ALA A 789 5.42 48.60 56.23
CA ALA A 789 5.40 50.06 56.40
C ALA A 789 6.61 50.77 55.77
N ASN A 790 7.51 50.06 55.09
CA ASN A 790 8.78 50.59 54.57
C ASN A 790 9.69 51.23 55.64
N TYR A 791 9.67 50.73 56.87
CA TYR A 791 10.60 51.14 57.93
C TYR A 791 11.90 50.34 57.86
N SER A 792 12.58 50.42 56.71
CA SER A 792 13.69 49.56 56.31
C SER A 792 14.85 49.53 57.33
N PHE A 793 15.20 50.67 57.94
CA PHE A 793 16.22 50.70 59.00
C PHE A 793 15.81 49.87 60.24
N ARG A 794 14.58 50.08 60.74
CA ARG A 794 14.07 49.34 61.92
C ARG A 794 13.78 47.88 61.62
N ALA A 795 13.39 47.57 60.38
CA ALA A 795 13.22 46.20 59.90
C ALA A 795 14.58 45.48 59.86
N THR A 796 15.62 46.15 59.34
CA THR A 796 17.00 45.63 59.31
C THR A 796 17.52 45.34 60.71
N GLU A 797 17.39 46.28 61.64
CA GLU A 797 17.81 46.10 63.05
C GLU A 797 17.08 44.91 63.70
N GLY A 798 15.77 44.80 63.50
CA GLY A 798 14.98 43.70 64.05
C GLY A 798 15.35 42.35 63.43
N ALA A 799 15.47 42.28 62.11
CA ALA A 799 15.89 41.07 61.41
C ALA A 799 17.30 40.62 61.84
N LYS A 800 18.24 41.57 61.97
CA LYS A 800 19.60 41.26 62.43
C LYS A 800 19.62 40.74 63.86
N LYS A 801 18.87 41.39 64.77
CA LYS A 801 18.71 40.93 66.17
C LYS A 801 18.21 39.48 66.23
N TRP A 802 17.17 39.15 65.48
CA TRP A 802 16.61 37.79 65.48
C TRP A 802 17.52 36.77 64.80
N SER A 803 18.23 37.16 63.75
CA SER A 803 19.28 36.33 63.14
C SER A 803 20.35 35.94 64.15
N ASP A 804 20.88 36.92 64.89
CA ASP A 804 21.93 36.68 65.88
C ASP A 804 21.41 35.81 67.04
N GLN A 805 20.17 36.03 67.49
CA GLN A 805 19.54 35.23 68.55
C GLN A 805 19.29 33.78 68.13
N LEU A 806 18.75 33.55 66.93
CA LEU A 806 18.53 32.22 66.36
C LEU A 806 19.87 31.48 66.18
N THR A 807 20.92 32.21 65.76
CA THR A 807 22.28 31.67 65.66
C THR A 807 22.82 31.26 67.03
N ALA A 808 22.59 32.07 68.06
CA ALA A 808 23.01 31.77 69.43
C ALA A 808 22.31 30.51 69.98
N TRP A 809 21.01 30.37 69.77
CA TRP A 809 20.29 29.15 70.15
C TRP A 809 20.75 27.93 69.37
N ALA A 810 20.93 28.05 68.05
CA ALA A 810 21.46 26.97 67.22
C ALA A 810 22.84 26.51 67.71
N LYS A 811 23.71 27.46 68.06
CA LYS A 811 25.04 27.16 68.61
C LYS A 811 24.97 26.47 69.96
N LYS A 812 24.12 26.94 70.88
CA LYS A 812 23.93 26.31 72.19
C LYS A 812 23.49 24.85 72.05
N LEU A 813 22.58 24.59 71.11
CA LEU A 813 22.11 23.24 70.82
C LEU A 813 23.20 22.36 70.20
N ASP A 814 23.91 22.90 69.19
CA ASP A 814 25.03 22.22 68.52
C ASP A 814 26.16 21.86 69.50
N ASP A 815 26.48 22.77 70.44
CA ASP A 815 27.50 22.54 71.47
C ASP A 815 27.09 21.42 72.44
N GLU A 816 25.79 21.33 72.80
CA GLU A 816 25.31 20.26 73.67
C GLU A 816 25.26 18.91 72.94
N ILE A 817 24.81 18.89 71.69
CA ILE A 817 24.82 17.69 70.84
C ILE A 817 26.24 17.13 70.75
N LYS A 818 27.25 17.99 70.54
CA LYS A 818 28.67 17.56 70.48
C LYS A 818 29.20 17.02 71.82
N LYS A 819 28.73 17.54 72.96
CA LYS A 819 29.11 17.01 74.28
C LYS A 819 28.52 15.61 74.50
N ASP A 820 27.25 15.42 74.18
CA ASP A 820 26.54 14.14 74.31
C ASP A 820 27.11 13.06 73.38
N GLN A 821 27.70 13.48 72.26
CA GLN A 821 28.38 12.62 71.28
C GLN A 821 29.77 12.14 71.73
N GLY A 822 30.18 12.35 72.99
CA GLY A 822 31.48 11.90 73.49
C GLY A 822 32.67 12.75 73.05
N GLY A 823 32.42 13.99 72.58
CA GLY A 823 33.44 14.95 72.21
C GLY A 823 34.19 15.50 73.42
N GLY A 824 35.15 14.74 73.93
CA GLY A 824 36.22 15.28 74.76
C GLY A 824 37.03 16.28 73.95
N GLY A 825 36.71 17.56 74.08
CA GLY A 825 37.54 18.67 73.60
C GLY A 825 38.85 18.71 74.39
N GLY A 826 39.81 17.90 73.95
CA GLY A 826 41.20 17.92 74.40
C GLY A 826 42.08 18.09 73.18
N ASP A 827 42.82 19.21 73.14
CA ASP A 827 43.82 19.59 72.15
C ASP A 827 45.06 18.66 72.24
N GLY A 828 44.85 17.36 72.06
CA GLY A 828 45.84 16.30 72.20
C GLY A 828 45.72 15.32 71.05
N ALA A 829 46.75 15.29 70.20
CA ALA A 829 46.92 14.34 69.11
C ALA A 829 46.74 12.89 69.61
N GLY A 830 45.60 12.30 69.28
CA GLY A 830 45.22 10.96 69.74
C GLY A 830 43.77 10.61 69.43
N GLY A 831 43.30 10.87 68.20
CA GLY A 831 42.13 10.16 67.67
C GLY A 831 42.51 8.71 67.38
N SER A 832 41.60 7.76 67.58
CA SER A 832 41.86 6.39 67.14
C SER A 832 42.05 6.39 65.61
N SER A 833 42.97 5.59 65.07
CA SER A 833 43.23 5.57 63.62
C SER A 833 41.98 5.28 62.79
N GLU A 834 41.04 4.50 63.35
CA GLU A 834 39.76 4.16 62.73
C GLU A 834 38.83 5.38 62.57
N ASP A 835 38.86 6.34 63.49
CA ASP A 835 38.06 7.57 63.41
C ASP A 835 38.56 8.50 62.30
N GLU A 836 39.89 8.64 62.20
CA GLU A 836 40.53 9.44 61.15
C GLU A 836 40.29 8.82 59.76
N ASP A 837 40.34 7.49 59.66
CA ASP A 837 40.06 6.74 58.43
C ASP A 837 38.60 6.88 57.98
N PHE A 838 37.64 6.80 58.91
CA PHE A 838 36.23 7.01 58.60
C PHE A 838 35.95 8.45 58.14
N GLU A 839 36.51 9.44 58.84
CA GLU A 839 36.36 10.85 58.46
C GLU A 839 36.94 11.11 57.07
N PHE A 840 38.12 10.56 56.78
CA PHE A 840 38.73 10.63 55.46
C PHE A 840 37.82 10.00 54.40
N MET A 841 37.33 8.78 54.61
CA MET A 841 36.42 8.09 53.69
C MET A 841 35.16 8.91 53.43
N LEU A 842 34.50 9.43 54.46
CA LEU A 842 33.28 10.24 54.33
C LEU A 842 33.56 11.53 53.55
N ARG A 843 34.72 12.15 53.75
CA ARG A 843 35.14 13.33 52.99
C ARG A 843 35.40 12.99 51.52
N VAL A 844 36.05 11.86 51.24
CA VAL A 844 36.24 11.37 49.86
C VAL A 844 34.89 11.08 49.20
N MET A 845 33.97 10.40 49.88
CA MET A 845 32.63 10.12 49.35
C MET A 845 31.87 11.40 49.01
N LYS A 846 31.86 12.39 49.92
CA LYS A 846 31.25 13.71 49.67
C LYS A 846 31.90 14.43 48.48
N MET A 847 33.22 14.36 48.34
CA MET A 847 33.95 14.98 47.23
C MET A 847 33.62 14.30 45.89
N VAL A 848 33.61 12.96 45.86
CA VAL A 848 33.25 12.18 44.67
C VAL A 848 31.80 12.46 44.27
N GLN A 849 30.88 12.52 45.23
CA GLN A 849 29.47 12.84 44.97
C GLN A 849 29.32 14.25 44.41
N GLN A 850 29.96 15.26 45.01
CA GLN A 850 29.96 16.62 44.49
C GLN A 850 30.55 16.72 43.08
N GLU A 851 31.63 16.00 42.80
CA GLU A 851 32.21 15.94 41.46
C GLU A 851 31.24 15.31 40.44
N GLN A 852 30.58 14.22 40.82
CA GLN A 852 29.57 13.56 39.98
C GLN A 852 28.39 14.48 39.70
N ASP A 853 27.87 15.16 40.72
CA ASP A 853 26.75 16.10 40.58
C ASP A 853 27.14 17.30 39.70
N LEU A 854 28.36 17.85 39.87
CA LEU A 854 28.88 18.91 39.00
C LEU A 854 29.02 18.47 37.54
N ARG A 855 29.56 17.26 37.30
CA ARG A 855 29.69 16.70 35.94
C ARG A 855 28.33 16.47 35.30
N ALA A 856 27.38 15.90 36.05
CA ALA A 856 26.02 15.64 35.56
C ALA A 856 25.26 16.95 35.28
N ARG A 857 25.36 17.93 36.18
CA ARG A 857 24.82 19.27 35.98
C ARG A 857 25.43 19.97 34.76
N THR A 858 26.73 19.82 34.54
CA THR A 858 27.39 20.38 33.34
C THR A 858 26.81 19.75 32.06
N ARG A 859 26.58 18.43 32.04
CA ARG A 859 25.91 17.77 30.90
C ARG A 859 24.49 18.28 30.67
N THR A 860 23.72 18.50 31.74
CA THR A 860 22.35 19.07 31.62
C THR A 860 22.38 20.47 31.02
N LEU A 861 23.34 21.32 31.41
CA LEU A 861 23.52 22.66 30.87
C LEU A 861 23.98 22.64 29.40
N GLU A 862 24.85 21.70 29.03
CA GLU A 862 25.21 21.48 27.62
C GLU A 862 24.02 21.02 26.78
N GLN A 863 23.17 20.14 27.33
CA GLN A 863 21.96 19.69 26.66
C GLN A 863 20.95 20.83 26.49
N LEU A 864 20.76 21.65 27.54
CA LEU A 864 19.97 22.88 27.45
C LEU A 864 20.52 23.81 26.37
N LYS A 865 21.84 24.01 26.33
CA LYS A 865 22.48 24.82 25.27
C LYS A 865 22.18 24.26 23.87
N ARG A 866 22.29 22.95 23.67
CA ARG A 866 21.95 22.30 22.39
C ARG A 866 20.48 22.47 22.04
N SER A 867 19.57 22.38 23.01
CA SER A 867 18.14 22.60 22.75
C SER A 867 17.86 24.01 22.21
N LEU A 868 18.52 25.03 22.77
CA LEU A 868 18.43 26.41 22.31
C LEU A 868 19.07 26.64 20.93
N GLU A 869 20.06 25.84 20.55
CA GLU A 869 20.62 25.85 19.19
C GLU A 869 19.67 25.19 18.19
N VAL A 870 19.05 24.07 18.56
CA VAL A 870 18.04 23.38 17.72
C VAL A 870 16.83 24.27 17.47
N GLU A 871 16.38 25.06 18.45
CA GLU A 871 15.31 26.06 18.27
C GLU A 871 15.69 27.16 17.26
N LYS A 872 16.97 27.56 17.21
CA LYS A 872 17.46 28.62 16.32
C LYS A 872 17.68 28.17 14.88
N GLU A 873 17.83 26.87 14.63
CA GLU A 873 17.95 26.36 13.26
C GLU A 873 16.65 26.63 12.49
N PRO A 874 16.68 27.40 11.39
CA PRO A 874 15.50 27.61 10.57
C PRO A 874 15.04 26.26 10.05
N THR A 875 13.76 25.93 10.23
CA THR A 875 13.11 24.82 9.53
C THR A 875 13.33 25.01 8.04
N GLN A 876 14.27 24.24 7.46
CA GLN A 876 14.43 24.22 6.02
C GLN A 876 13.12 23.67 5.42
N PRO A 877 12.54 24.39 4.44
CA PRO A 877 11.23 24.06 3.87
C PRO A 877 11.24 22.76 3.06
#